data_AF-A0AB39UMI0-F1
#
_entry.id   AF-A0AB39UMI0-F1
#
_cell.length_a   1.000
_cell.length_b   1.000
_cell.length_c   1.000
_cell.angle_alpha   90.00
_cell.angle_beta   90.00
_cell.angle_gamma   90.00
#
_symmetry.space_group_name_H-M   'P 1'
#
loop_
_entity.id
_entity.type
_entity.pdbx_description
1 polymer ?
#
loop_
_entity_poly.entity_id
_entity_poly.type
_entity_poly.pdbx_seq_one_letter_code
_entity_poly.pdbx_strand_id
1 'polypeptide(L)'
;MVLLVPSQAASAEESTDDSSASSQSPSSSDASSTDNSDTQDSVQETQKLEQQQQRLDAETTPETIQPKETPAPQLTSPSTGSRSVQDFSTDATEAISDDDASDQESIQGTNPYSLAVNGLREAWNVDRASIAFSWKNSNSQAQQAYQIAIYQGEVAQGSPVFDTGVKYSASASAQELPNLENSLKDSTLYSWKLTVTYGQGAQRSSTDEFATAMGNTGFTDTNFLWLHPASVSTLLRAQVPAMQNGGIAYSKALLTVTALDTEASKRYVSNVYVNGVEVGVGPNRRTSPKAGEGTPTVYYNTFDVTNELSQSPSSPNTVGLYSYSQAKTTGVLVQLSYFSADGTPIVVYNSARPNTTSETTDGNGSDNAAATFDNKQQIMPMDSIVYGTSGQSIGTGYYTELAQNADTGNFPYDWWKLNGSEYSVPRESNGFIDTTSCSASTTSPCIYKALGQMISGNPVLAPSITANTIRRKVSPASIVDLGGGTYTVTFPQEVIGDIQLTSSSKANVRITLGEEISGGKAVYRMRTGNTYSETWKFPSQGTTFAGYSLKAFRYVTLYNYPEKLTADKIQGLQTSIPSDPAQATSFTSQNSLLNSIYSLTQHTDSATTMDTVPDSITRERRPYEGDNLIYQSLQFSMGSQGLESRNTWNWLIDNPSQYTEYGLMPVLGVYQDYIHTGDVQYVRSVYSKLQEILRSGKVIDYDSKLHLVKGASSKEDLVDWPRTETPGFDYENTTYKTAINVFAYEAYANLSYLAGALHNPQDQKAYGDRAAAIKSAILTKLYSSETHTFIDGLNAAKQGVQHTSPQNSYVALAYGVYPSQRDANAIAEKITHYGRQASGSIYSAYFFYQGLYDSGNGDLANGILESTESNDPRTYDSVINKLHATITPEAWSTGSKPNMTFSHPWGSGGGSAMIQGVGGTVAMPDATDQGSQMYRIDANGIIGETVTTTISTKQGQISTKIARTGDTRTIIITIPSGLNAQLRIPKVSSEASLSSDTDASILMGTPSDGVSTTALNALAAGTYAFTVTDPEQNQPPEYESFAGDSLAARRNATYYFKNSISGGLADSVISYGKAKDAVLTGDWDGDGKDTLVVRRGNEYYFKNSISGGTADKVIRYGRPTDTVLVGDWDGDGVDTLAVRRGNAYYFKNSIAGGTADRVITYGRTSDSVLVGDWDGDGSDSLAVRRGAAYYFKNSISGGVADRVIAYGKATDTVLAGDWDGDGIDSLVVRRTSTYYFKNSISGGQADTVVVYGKASDVVLVGNWDGR
;
A
#
# COMPACT_ATOMS: atom_id res chain seq x y z
N MET A 1 -44.17 -11.37 25.85
CA MET A 1 -44.63 -11.00 27.21
C MET A 1 -44.40 -12.21 28.10
N VAL A 2 -43.47 -12.10 29.08
CA VAL A 2 -43.34 -12.93 30.31
C VAL A 2 -43.00 -14.43 30.06
N LEU A 3 -42.03 -15.10 30.68
CA LEU A 3 -40.90 -14.85 31.60
C LEU A 3 -40.34 -16.28 31.92
N LEU A 4 -39.10 -16.33 32.43
CA LEU A 4 -38.58 -17.32 33.41
C LEU A 4 -38.01 -18.69 32.95
N VAL A 5 -36.67 -18.75 33.00
CA VAL A 5 -35.78 -19.79 33.60
C VAL A 5 -36.30 -20.22 34.99
N PRO A 6 -35.97 -21.38 35.63
CA PRO A 6 -34.72 -22.17 35.61
C PRO A 6 -34.99 -23.72 35.70
N SER A 7 -34.12 -24.69 36.01
CA SER A 7 -32.87 -24.83 36.79
C SER A 7 -32.35 -26.27 36.64
N GLN A 8 -31.03 -26.47 36.79
CA GLN A 8 -30.30 -27.56 37.51
C GLN A 8 -30.68 -29.04 37.26
N ALA A 9 -29.81 -30.04 37.38
CA ALA A 9 -28.37 -30.24 37.53
C ALA A 9 -28.18 -31.78 37.66
N ALA A 10 -26.95 -32.24 37.47
CA ALA A 10 -26.40 -33.53 37.94
C ALA A 10 -26.84 -34.79 37.16
N SER A 11 -26.05 -35.84 36.97
CA SER A 11 -24.60 -36.13 37.11
C SER A 11 -24.48 -37.65 36.87
N ALA A 12 -23.31 -38.10 36.40
CA ALA A 12 -22.82 -39.48 36.46
C ALA A 12 -23.53 -40.49 35.53
N GLU A 13 -22.89 -41.48 34.92
CA GLU A 13 -21.60 -42.11 35.20
C GLU A 13 -21.19 -42.95 33.97
N GLU A 14 -19.88 -43.14 33.80
CA GLU A 14 -19.24 -44.04 32.85
C GLU A 14 -19.67 -45.51 33.04
N SER A 15 -19.71 -46.29 31.96
CA SER A 15 -18.94 -47.54 31.92
C SER A 15 -18.76 -48.03 30.49
N THR A 16 -17.58 -48.61 30.33
CA THR A 16 -16.86 -49.03 29.13
C THR A 16 -17.24 -50.42 28.65
N ASP A 17 -16.65 -50.75 27.48
CA ASP A 17 -16.23 -52.07 26.98
C ASP A 17 -16.99 -52.57 25.74
N ASP A 18 -16.36 -53.23 24.78
CA ASP A 18 -14.97 -53.30 24.29
C ASP A 18 -15.02 -54.23 23.05
N SER A 19 -14.21 -53.92 22.02
CA SER A 19 -13.65 -54.83 20.99
C SER A 19 -14.62 -55.59 20.05
N SER A 20 -14.38 -55.85 18.76
CA SER A 20 -13.17 -56.01 17.93
C SER A 20 -13.63 -56.00 16.45
N ALA A 21 -13.03 -55.26 15.50
CA ALA A 21 -11.76 -55.45 14.76
C ALA A 21 -11.94 -56.05 13.34
N SER A 22 -11.50 -55.30 12.32
CA SER A 22 -10.62 -55.74 11.19
C SER A 22 -10.28 -54.54 10.28
N SER A 23 -9.08 -53.95 10.47
CA SER A 23 -7.87 -54.01 9.59
C SER A 23 -7.90 -53.02 8.40
N GLN A 24 -7.31 -51.82 8.50
CA GLN A 24 -5.88 -51.41 8.32
C GLN A 24 -5.29 -51.72 6.92
N SER A 25 -4.94 -50.73 6.07
CA SER A 25 -3.72 -49.84 6.04
C SER A 25 -2.49 -50.55 5.42
N PRO A 26 -1.50 -49.89 4.77
CA PRO A 26 -0.59 -48.85 5.35
C PRO A 26 -0.29 -47.65 4.38
N SER A 27 -0.01 -46.41 4.77
CA SER A 27 0.86 -45.74 5.76
C SER A 27 2.37 -45.72 5.47
N SER A 28 2.94 -44.51 5.52
CA SER A 28 4.30 -44.23 6.01
C SER A 28 4.29 -42.92 6.82
N SER A 29 4.40 -43.09 8.13
CA SER A 29 4.65 -42.20 9.27
C SER A 29 6.06 -41.55 9.24
N ASP A 30 6.49 -40.60 10.08
CA ASP A 30 5.95 -39.85 11.23
C ASP A 30 6.87 -38.62 11.40
N ALA A 31 6.31 -37.49 11.86
CA ALA A 31 7.06 -36.40 12.47
C ALA A 31 6.51 -36.20 13.90
N SER A 32 7.41 -36.22 14.88
CA SER A 32 7.14 -36.13 16.31
C SER A 32 6.64 -34.75 16.73
N SER A 33 5.63 -34.74 17.60
CA SER A 33 5.01 -33.58 18.26
C SER A 33 5.98 -32.81 19.17
N THR A 34 6.13 -31.51 18.89
CA THR A 34 6.49 -30.44 19.85
C THR A 34 5.68 -29.19 19.47
N ASP A 35 5.10 -28.53 20.48
CA ASP A 35 4.31 -27.28 20.52
C ASP A 35 3.72 -26.75 19.21
N ASN A 36 2.40 -26.91 19.07
CA ASN A 36 1.59 -26.38 18.00
C ASN A 36 0.38 -25.59 18.55
N SER A 37 0.37 -25.25 19.84
CA SER A 37 -0.73 -24.50 20.47
C SER A 37 -0.75 -23.04 19.99
N ASP A 38 0.37 -22.35 20.06
CA ASP A 38 0.40 -20.88 19.91
C ASP A 38 0.16 -20.43 18.46
N THR A 39 0.64 -21.20 17.48
CA THR A 39 0.33 -21.00 16.05
C THR A 39 -1.11 -21.38 15.72
N GLN A 40 -1.70 -22.37 16.39
CA GLN A 40 -3.12 -22.67 16.21
C GLN A 40 -4.01 -21.61 16.86
N ASP A 41 -3.61 -21.06 18.00
CA ASP A 41 -4.36 -20.05 18.74
C ASP A 41 -4.39 -18.72 17.96
N SER A 42 -3.27 -18.26 17.40
CA SER A 42 -3.20 -17.05 16.55
C SER A 42 -3.98 -17.17 15.23
N VAL A 43 -3.98 -18.36 14.61
CA VAL A 43 -4.82 -18.65 13.43
C VAL A 43 -6.31 -18.58 13.79
N GLN A 44 -6.70 -19.22 14.90
CA GLN A 44 -8.09 -19.18 15.38
C GLN A 44 -8.53 -17.76 15.72
N GLU A 45 -7.65 -16.98 16.31
CA GLU A 45 -7.91 -15.59 16.67
C GLU A 45 -8.08 -14.69 15.45
N THR A 46 -7.21 -14.84 14.44
CA THR A 46 -7.37 -14.16 13.14
C THR A 46 -8.73 -14.47 12.54
N GLN A 47 -9.14 -15.75 12.54
CA GLN A 47 -10.47 -16.16 12.04
C GLN A 47 -11.63 -15.58 12.87
N LYS A 48 -11.48 -15.47 14.20
CA LYS A 48 -12.48 -14.83 15.07
C LYS A 48 -12.65 -13.35 14.73
N LEU A 49 -11.55 -12.63 14.52
CA LEU A 49 -11.58 -11.23 14.11
C LEU A 49 -12.22 -11.04 12.73
N GLU A 50 -11.86 -11.88 11.75
CA GLU A 50 -12.50 -11.85 10.42
C GLU A 50 -14.02 -12.07 10.53
N GLN A 51 -14.47 -13.00 11.37
CA GLN A 51 -15.90 -13.23 11.61
C GLN A 51 -16.58 -12.06 12.32
N GLN A 52 -15.91 -11.42 13.27
CA GLN A 52 -16.42 -10.23 13.96
C GLN A 52 -16.55 -9.06 12.99
N GLN A 53 -15.54 -8.83 12.16
CA GLN A 53 -15.55 -7.85 11.08
C GLN A 53 -16.74 -8.08 10.15
N GLN A 54 -16.95 -9.30 9.66
CA GLN A 54 -18.11 -9.66 8.83
C GLN A 54 -19.45 -9.32 9.50
N ARG A 55 -19.58 -9.59 10.81
CA ARG A 55 -20.80 -9.27 11.56
C ARG A 55 -21.02 -7.76 11.66
N LEU A 56 -19.99 -7.01 12.05
CA LEU A 56 -20.07 -5.56 12.19
C LEU A 56 -20.32 -4.86 10.85
N ASP A 57 -19.74 -5.39 9.77
CA ASP A 57 -19.99 -4.91 8.42
C ASP A 57 -21.45 -5.12 7.99
N ALA A 58 -21.99 -6.31 8.28
CA ALA A 58 -23.37 -6.66 7.97
C ALA A 58 -24.39 -5.77 8.71
N GLU A 59 -24.08 -5.33 9.94
CA GLU A 59 -24.94 -4.42 10.73
C GLU A 59 -25.15 -3.05 10.05
N THR A 60 -24.22 -2.62 9.20
CA THR A 60 -24.28 -1.33 8.49
C THR A 60 -24.84 -1.43 7.06
N THR A 61 -25.12 -2.65 6.59
CA THR A 61 -25.52 -2.89 5.20
C THR A 61 -27.03 -2.65 5.00
N PRO A 62 -27.45 -1.86 3.98
CA PRO A 62 -28.86 -1.68 3.66
C PRO A 62 -29.56 -2.98 3.24
N GLU A 63 -30.89 -3.04 3.41
CA GLU A 63 -31.67 -4.20 3.00
C GLU A 63 -31.63 -4.43 1.48
N THR A 64 -31.35 -5.68 1.07
CA THR A 64 -31.25 -6.08 -0.34
C THR A 64 -32.52 -6.76 -0.89
N ILE A 65 -32.66 -6.73 -2.21
CA ILE A 65 -33.69 -7.36 -3.03
C ILE A 65 -33.33 -8.84 -3.22
N GLN A 66 -34.31 -9.73 -3.05
CA GLN A 66 -34.15 -11.17 -3.32
C GLN A 66 -34.35 -11.45 -4.83
N PRO A 67 -33.47 -12.21 -5.50
CA PRO A 67 -33.59 -12.50 -6.93
C PRO A 67 -34.88 -13.29 -7.27
N LYS A 68 -35.51 -13.01 -8.43
CA LYS A 68 -36.68 -13.75 -8.93
C LYS A 68 -36.23 -15.05 -9.61
N GLU A 69 -36.55 -16.22 -9.04
CA GLU A 69 -36.34 -17.52 -9.68
C GLU A 69 -37.47 -17.89 -10.66
N THR A 70 -37.18 -18.49 -11.82
CA THR A 70 -38.18 -19.19 -12.65
C THR A 70 -37.51 -20.35 -13.43
N PRO A 71 -38.11 -21.56 -13.52
CA PRO A 71 -37.41 -22.78 -13.99
C PRO A 71 -37.22 -22.84 -15.52
N ALA A 72 -36.08 -23.40 -15.98
CA ALA A 72 -35.68 -23.44 -17.38
C ALA A 72 -36.14 -24.71 -18.16
N PRO A 73 -36.50 -24.61 -19.45
CA PRO A 73 -36.65 -25.77 -20.35
C PRO A 73 -35.39 -26.02 -21.20
N GLN A 74 -35.05 -27.30 -21.39
CA GLN A 74 -33.93 -27.78 -22.21
C GLN A 74 -34.21 -27.65 -23.72
N LEU A 75 -33.20 -27.23 -24.50
CA LEU A 75 -33.25 -27.25 -25.96
C LEU A 75 -31.98 -27.85 -26.58
N THR A 76 -32.21 -28.72 -27.56
CA THR A 76 -31.27 -29.43 -28.43
C THR A 76 -30.82 -28.57 -29.62
N SER A 77 -29.62 -28.86 -30.12
CA SER A 77 -28.89 -28.11 -31.17
C SER A 77 -29.47 -28.29 -32.58
N PRO A 78 -29.49 -27.23 -33.42
CA PRO A 78 -29.72 -27.34 -34.86
C PRO A 78 -28.47 -27.04 -35.71
N SER A 79 -28.53 -27.52 -36.95
CA SER A 79 -27.52 -27.45 -38.01
C SER A 79 -27.53 -26.14 -38.81
N THR A 80 -26.30 -25.71 -39.09
CA THR A 80 -25.71 -24.80 -40.11
C THR A 80 -26.51 -24.38 -41.35
N GLY A 81 -26.32 -23.12 -41.75
CA GLY A 81 -26.56 -22.63 -43.11
C GLY A 81 -26.01 -21.20 -43.32
N SER A 82 -24.79 -21.10 -43.84
CA SER A 82 -24.05 -19.85 -44.11
C SER A 82 -24.60 -19.07 -45.32
N ARG A 83 -24.40 -17.74 -45.35
CA ARG A 83 -24.01 -17.00 -46.57
C ARG A 83 -23.43 -15.62 -46.22
N SER A 84 -22.36 -15.30 -46.92
CA SER A 84 -21.36 -14.24 -46.78
C SER A 84 -21.64 -13.01 -47.64
N VAL A 85 -21.26 -11.80 -47.18
CA VAL A 85 -20.87 -10.62 -48.00
C VAL A 85 -19.97 -9.71 -47.11
N GLN A 86 -18.64 -9.77 -47.24
CA GLN A 86 -17.72 -8.76 -47.84
C GLN A 86 -17.87 -7.33 -47.27
N ASP A 87 -17.04 -6.94 -46.32
CA ASP A 87 -15.67 -6.37 -46.43
C ASP A 87 -15.66 -4.85 -46.66
N PHE A 88 -15.30 -4.11 -45.60
CA PHE A 88 -14.54 -2.86 -45.70
C PHE A 88 -13.34 -2.98 -44.77
N SER A 89 -12.16 -2.90 -45.39
CA SER A 89 -10.85 -3.17 -44.83
C SER A 89 -10.31 -2.02 -43.96
N THR A 90 -9.73 -2.42 -42.84
CA THR A 90 -8.45 -2.01 -42.23
C THR A 90 -7.73 -0.77 -42.79
N ASP A 91 -7.34 0.13 -41.88
CA ASP A 91 -5.91 0.43 -41.64
C ASP A 91 -5.76 1.27 -40.36
N ALA A 92 -4.94 0.79 -39.41
CA ALA A 92 -4.14 1.59 -38.48
C ALA A 92 -3.30 0.67 -37.57
N THR A 93 -2.20 0.14 -38.10
CA THR A 93 -1.00 -0.16 -37.31
C THR A 93 0.20 0.46 -38.00
N GLU A 94 0.90 1.29 -37.23
CA GLU A 94 2.30 1.72 -37.37
C GLU A 94 2.67 2.61 -38.57
N ALA A 95 2.86 3.90 -38.27
CA ALA A 95 4.15 4.58 -38.45
C ALA A 95 4.03 5.97 -37.83
N ILE A 96 4.86 6.24 -36.82
CA ILE A 96 5.22 7.61 -36.45
C ILE A 96 6.05 8.12 -37.63
N SER A 97 5.44 8.90 -38.52
CA SER A 97 6.14 9.75 -39.45
C SER A 97 6.17 11.16 -38.89
N ASP A 98 7.38 11.60 -38.53
CA ASP A 98 7.77 13.00 -38.51
C ASP A 98 7.34 13.65 -39.82
N ASP A 99 6.29 14.48 -39.78
CA ASP A 99 6.07 15.65 -40.65
C ASP A 99 4.64 16.18 -40.44
N ASP A 100 4.43 16.87 -39.32
CA ASP A 100 3.58 18.07 -39.22
C ASP A 100 3.93 18.82 -37.93
N ALA A 101 5.23 19.14 -37.82
CA ALA A 101 5.76 20.11 -36.89
C ALA A 101 5.59 21.52 -37.49
N SER A 102 4.36 22.01 -37.58
CA SER A 102 4.09 23.44 -37.76
C SER A 102 2.75 23.79 -37.12
N ASP A 103 2.84 24.03 -35.80
CA ASP A 103 1.92 24.81 -34.94
C ASP A 103 2.02 24.37 -33.45
N GLN A 104 3.01 23.54 -33.11
CA GLN A 104 3.57 23.50 -31.75
C GLN A 104 4.50 24.69 -31.57
N GLU A 105 3.94 25.87 -31.29
CA GLU A 105 4.71 26.88 -30.57
C GLU A 105 5.20 26.23 -29.27
N SER A 106 6.52 26.19 -29.10
CA SER A 106 7.20 25.87 -27.87
C SER A 106 6.60 26.66 -26.70
N ILE A 107 5.76 26.04 -25.86
CA ILE A 107 5.34 26.65 -24.60
C ILE A 107 6.50 26.52 -23.60
N GLN A 108 7.56 27.30 -23.81
CA GLN A 108 8.30 27.88 -22.69
C GLN A 108 7.51 29.08 -22.17
N GLY A 109 6.34 28.81 -21.58
CA GLY A 109 5.50 29.84 -21.00
C GLY A 109 5.86 30.04 -19.54
N THR A 110 6.43 31.19 -19.20
CA THR A 110 6.71 31.59 -17.80
C THR A 110 5.43 31.86 -16.97
N ASN A 111 4.24 31.50 -17.46
CA ASN A 111 2.97 31.82 -16.81
C ASN A 111 2.57 30.75 -15.77
N PRO A 112 1.82 31.13 -14.71
CA PRO A 112 1.20 30.17 -13.80
C PRO A 112 0.29 29.17 -14.55
N TYR A 113 0.30 27.92 -14.12
CA TYR A 113 -0.37 26.80 -14.80
C TYR A 113 -0.97 25.79 -13.80
N SER A 114 -1.62 24.73 -14.31
CA SER A 114 -2.33 23.72 -13.49
C SER A 114 -3.25 24.36 -12.45
N LEU A 115 -4.05 25.31 -12.91
CA LEU A 115 -5.07 25.98 -12.11
C LEU A 115 -6.06 24.93 -11.57
N ALA A 116 -6.47 25.11 -10.32
CA ALA A 116 -7.40 24.20 -9.66
C ALA A 116 -8.25 24.95 -8.62
N VAL A 117 -9.49 24.51 -8.48
CA VAL A 117 -10.43 24.97 -7.45
C VAL A 117 -10.77 23.77 -6.57
N ASN A 118 -10.55 23.89 -5.25
CA ASN A 118 -10.65 22.79 -4.28
C ASN A 118 -9.77 21.56 -4.64
N GLY A 119 -8.65 21.79 -5.32
CA GLY A 119 -7.78 20.73 -5.82
C GLY A 119 -8.29 20.02 -7.08
N LEU A 120 -9.49 20.35 -7.57
CA LEU A 120 -10.05 19.83 -8.82
C LEU A 120 -9.67 20.75 -9.98
N ARG A 121 -9.26 20.15 -11.10
CA ARG A 121 -9.10 20.86 -12.37
C ARG A 121 -10.43 21.01 -13.09
N GLU A 122 -11.22 19.95 -13.06
CA GLU A 122 -12.60 19.94 -13.56
C GLU A 122 -13.54 20.24 -12.40
N ALA A 123 -13.56 21.51 -11.98
CA ALA A 123 -14.27 21.96 -10.80
C ALA A 123 -15.74 22.32 -11.11
N TRP A 124 -16.56 21.32 -11.46
CA TRP A 124 -17.92 21.54 -11.98
C TRP A 124 -19.04 21.57 -10.93
N ASN A 125 -18.72 21.41 -9.65
CA ASN A 125 -19.70 21.34 -8.57
C ASN A 125 -19.13 21.80 -7.22
N VAL A 126 -18.31 22.86 -7.20
CA VAL A 126 -17.64 23.31 -5.96
C VAL A 126 -18.61 24.04 -5.02
N ASP A 127 -18.63 23.67 -3.75
CA ASP A 127 -19.45 24.36 -2.76
C ASP A 127 -18.95 25.80 -2.54
N ARG A 128 -19.81 26.79 -2.81
CA ARG A 128 -19.45 28.21 -2.69
C ARG A 128 -19.05 28.65 -1.29
N ALA A 129 -19.46 27.91 -0.25
CA ALA A 129 -19.10 28.19 1.14
C ALA A 129 -17.67 27.72 1.49
N SER A 130 -17.08 26.86 0.66
CA SER A 130 -15.76 26.26 0.91
C SER A 130 -14.94 26.19 -0.38
N ILE A 131 -14.58 27.37 -0.91
CA ILE A 131 -13.74 27.48 -2.11
C ILE A 131 -12.32 27.90 -1.75
N ALA A 132 -11.35 27.16 -2.31
CA ALA A 132 -9.94 27.47 -2.27
C ALA A 132 -9.31 27.34 -3.68
N PHE A 133 -8.40 28.25 -4.03
CA PHE A 133 -7.73 28.28 -5.33
C PHE A 133 -6.28 27.83 -5.22
N SER A 134 -5.81 27.04 -6.18
CA SER A 134 -4.42 26.54 -6.24
C SER A 134 -3.85 26.64 -7.65
N TRP A 135 -2.53 26.78 -7.75
CA TRP A 135 -1.81 26.84 -9.03
C TRP A 135 -0.35 26.39 -8.88
N LYS A 136 0.28 26.09 -10.01
CA LYS A 136 1.73 25.84 -10.13
C LYS A 136 2.45 27.02 -10.76
N ASN A 137 3.70 27.23 -10.33
CA ASN A 137 4.57 28.27 -10.84
C ASN A 137 5.61 27.67 -11.80
N SER A 138 5.77 28.26 -12.98
CA SER A 138 6.81 27.87 -13.96
C SER A 138 8.03 28.81 -13.93
N ASN A 139 7.96 29.90 -13.16
CA ASN A 139 9.03 30.88 -13.00
C ASN A 139 10.12 30.37 -12.04
N SER A 140 11.39 30.73 -12.26
CA SER A 140 12.50 30.40 -11.35
C SER A 140 12.59 31.34 -10.13
N GLN A 141 12.02 32.54 -10.23
CA GLN A 141 11.94 33.50 -9.11
C GLN A 141 10.75 33.15 -8.21
N ALA A 142 10.91 33.34 -6.89
CA ALA A 142 9.84 33.12 -5.91
C ALA A 142 8.63 34.03 -6.16
N GLN A 143 7.42 33.48 -6.00
CA GLN A 143 6.19 34.28 -5.95
C GLN A 143 6.22 35.23 -4.75
N GLN A 144 5.83 36.49 -4.98
CA GLN A 144 5.72 37.51 -3.92
C GLN A 144 4.28 37.90 -3.61
N ALA A 145 3.43 37.92 -4.64
CA ALA A 145 2.05 38.32 -4.53
C ALA A 145 1.20 37.68 -5.64
N TYR A 146 -0.11 37.62 -5.42
CA TYR A 146 -1.08 37.18 -6.41
C TYR A 146 -2.31 38.10 -6.46
N GLN A 147 -3.06 38.04 -7.55
CA GLN A 147 -4.38 38.63 -7.71
C GLN A 147 -5.26 37.63 -8.45
N ILE A 148 -6.44 37.33 -7.88
CA ILE A 148 -7.47 36.50 -8.49
C ILE A 148 -8.66 37.39 -8.82
N ALA A 149 -9.06 37.37 -10.09
CA ALA A 149 -10.27 38.02 -10.58
C ALA A 149 -11.24 36.96 -11.09
N ILE A 150 -12.48 36.98 -10.59
CA ILE A 150 -13.53 36.01 -10.88
C ILE A 150 -14.67 36.73 -11.59
N TYR A 151 -15.18 36.13 -12.65
CA TYR A 151 -16.23 36.64 -13.54
C TYR A 151 -17.38 35.63 -13.57
N GLN A 152 -18.63 36.11 -13.60
CA GLN A 152 -19.76 35.24 -13.87
C GLN A 152 -19.82 34.97 -15.39
N GLY A 153 -19.82 33.70 -15.80
CA GLY A 153 -19.72 33.30 -17.20
C GLY A 153 -18.35 33.56 -17.82
N GLU A 154 -18.34 33.82 -19.13
CA GLU A 154 -17.13 34.11 -19.91
C GLU A 154 -16.53 35.48 -19.57
N VAL A 155 -15.21 35.56 -19.45
CA VAL A 155 -14.49 36.81 -19.09
C VAL A 155 -14.81 38.00 -20.01
N ALA A 156 -15.20 37.77 -21.27
CA ALA A 156 -15.50 38.83 -22.22
C ALA A 156 -16.81 39.59 -21.95
N GLN A 157 -17.68 39.08 -21.06
CA GLN A 157 -19.06 39.54 -20.88
C GLN A 157 -19.24 40.55 -19.73
N GLY A 158 -18.21 40.91 -18.95
CA GLY A 158 -18.40 41.86 -17.84
C GLY A 158 -17.19 42.16 -16.95
N SER A 159 -17.45 42.95 -15.91
CA SER A 159 -16.52 43.22 -14.80
C SER A 159 -16.44 42.00 -13.86
N PRO A 160 -15.31 41.81 -13.15
CA PRO A 160 -15.22 40.74 -12.17
C PRO A 160 -16.27 40.91 -11.08
N VAL A 161 -16.97 39.82 -10.73
CA VAL A 161 -17.89 39.76 -9.59
C VAL A 161 -17.13 39.72 -8.26
N PHE A 162 -15.87 39.29 -8.30
CA PHE A 162 -14.95 39.31 -7.16
C PHE A 162 -13.52 39.54 -7.65
N ASP A 163 -12.78 40.41 -6.96
CA ASP A 163 -11.37 40.66 -7.21
C ASP A 163 -10.66 40.78 -5.86
N THR A 164 -9.61 39.98 -5.66
CA THR A 164 -8.85 40.01 -4.41
C THR A 164 -8.06 41.30 -4.23
N GLY A 165 -7.80 42.05 -5.30
CA GLY A 165 -6.67 42.95 -5.41
C GLY A 165 -5.35 42.18 -5.27
N VAL A 166 -4.23 42.92 -5.20
CA VAL A 166 -2.92 42.32 -4.97
C VAL A 166 -2.81 41.85 -3.51
N LYS A 167 -2.58 40.56 -3.31
CA LYS A 167 -2.34 39.91 -2.02
C LYS A 167 -0.89 39.45 -1.94
N TYR A 168 -0.17 39.89 -0.91
CA TYR A 168 1.20 39.45 -0.67
C TYR A 168 1.19 38.08 0.02
N SER A 169 1.70 37.07 -0.68
CA SER A 169 1.77 35.69 -0.22
C SER A 169 2.73 34.91 -1.11
N ALA A 170 3.60 34.13 -0.48
CA ALA A 170 4.47 33.18 -1.18
C ALA A 170 3.74 31.86 -1.52
N SER A 171 2.56 31.61 -0.94
CA SER A 171 1.81 30.37 -1.13
C SER A 171 0.97 30.40 -2.41
N ALA A 172 0.94 29.26 -3.10
CA ALA A 172 0.17 29.01 -4.32
C ALA A 172 -0.85 27.86 -4.15
N SER A 173 -1.03 27.36 -2.93
CA SER A 173 -1.93 26.24 -2.62
C SER A 173 -3.05 26.67 -1.68
N ALA A 174 -4.25 26.15 -1.90
CA ALA A 174 -5.43 26.29 -1.06
C ALA A 174 -5.72 27.73 -0.58
N GLN A 175 -5.61 28.71 -1.49
CA GLN A 175 -5.86 30.12 -1.14
C GLN A 175 -7.36 30.37 -0.92
N GLU A 176 -7.74 30.58 0.33
CA GLU A 176 -9.09 30.99 0.73
C GLU A 176 -9.35 32.45 0.36
N LEU A 177 -10.56 32.75 -0.14
CA LEU A 177 -10.98 34.11 -0.46
C LEU A 177 -12.14 34.55 0.46
N PRO A 178 -11.87 35.34 1.51
CA PRO A 178 -12.91 35.77 2.45
C PRO A 178 -14.06 36.51 1.76
N ASN A 179 -15.29 36.17 2.15
CA ASN A 179 -16.55 36.70 1.61
C ASN A 179 -16.84 36.37 0.14
N LEU A 180 -16.06 35.50 -0.51
CA LEU A 180 -16.33 35.09 -1.89
C LEU A 180 -17.73 34.47 -2.02
N GLU A 181 -18.16 33.66 -1.05
CA GLU A 181 -19.47 33.01 -1.03
C GLU A 181 -20.65 33.96 -1.29
N ASN A 182 -20.54 35.21 -0.81
CA ASN A 182 -21.58 36.24 -0.94
C ASN A 182 -21.68 36.80 -2.37
N SER A 183 -20.63 36.61 -3.17
CA SER A 183 -20.56 37.03 -4.58
C SER A 183 -20.94 35.89 -5.54
N LEU A 184 -21.08 34.67 -5.02
CA LEU A 184 -21.40 33.48 -5.80
C LEU A 184 -22.83 33.01 -5.58
N LYS A 185 -23.41 32.40 -6.60
CA LYS A 185 -24.74 31.76 -6.59
C LYS A 185 -24.57 30.26 -6.76
N ASP A 186 -25.52 29.48 -6.26
CA ASP A 186 -25.57 28.02 -6.51
C ASP A 186 -25.79 27.75 -8.01
N SER A 187 -25.28 26.62 -8.52
CA SER A 187 -25.47 26.14 -9.89
C SER A 187 -25.11 27.15 -10.99
N THR A 188 -24.08 27.96 -10.80
CA THR A 188 -23.70 29.05 -11.73
C THR A 188 -22.29 28.83 -12.26
N LEU A 189 -22.06 29.12 -13.54
CA LEU A 189 -20.75 29.02 -14.18
C LEU A 189 -19.95 30.31 -13.97
N TYR A 190 -18.69 30.16 -13.60
CA TYR A 190 -17.74 31.24 -13.39
C TYR A 190 -16.46 30.96 -14.18
N SER A 191 -15.77 32.04 -14.54
CA SER A 191 -14.40 31.98 -15.04
C SER A 191 -13.50 32.84 -14.16
N TRP A 192 -12.21 32.52 -14.13
CA TRP A 192 -11.26 33.25 -13.32
C TRP A 192 -9.92 33.42 -14.03
N LYS A 193 -9.20 34.47 -13.62
CA LYS A 193 -7.84 34.77 -14.06
C LYS A 193 -6.95 34.98 -12.85
N LEU A 194 -5.78 34.36 -12.91
CA LEU A 194 -4.73 34.54 -11.93
C LEU A 194 -3.64 35.45 -12.49
N THR A 195 -3.19 36.40 -11.68
CA THR A 195 -1.98 37.19 -11.94
C THR A 195 -1.02 37.00 -10.79
N VAL A 196 0.19 36.55 -11.06
CA VAL A 196 1.24 36.31 -10.05
C VAL A 196 2.39 37.28 -10.28
N THR A 197 2.91 37.85 -9.20
CA THR A 197 4.06 38.75 -9.21
C THR A 197 5.32 38.01 -8.77
N TYR A 198 6.36 38.05 -9.61
CA TYR A 198 7.68 37.48 -9.36
C TYR A 198 8.75 38.56 -9.51
N GLY A 199 9.61 38.73 -8.50
CA GLY A 199 10.66 39.75 -8.54
C GLY A 199 10.09 41.17 -8.77
N GLN A 200 10.35 41.76 -9.95
CA GLN A 200 9.85 43.09 -10.34
C GLN A 200 8.74 43.04 -11.40
N GLY A 201 8.25 41.85 -11.79
CA GLY A 201 7.30 41.68 -12.91
C GLY A 201 6.08 40.82 -12.56
N ALA A 202 4.98 41.00 -13.28
CA ALA A 202 3.75 40.21 -13.12
C ALA A 202 3.47 39.35 -14.36
N GLN A 203 2.99 38.13 -14.14
CA GLN A 203 2.64 37.16 -15.17
C GLN A 203 1.21 36.68 -14.95
N ARG A 204 0.51 36.39 -16.04
CA ARG A 204 -0.93 36.09 -16.02
C ARG A 204 -1.17 34.69 -16.56
N SER A 205 -2.05 33.95 -15.90
CA SER A 205 -2.48 32.63 -16.36
C SER A 205 -3.38 32.74 -17.60
N SER A 206 -3.67 31.59 -18.22
CA SER A 206 -4.88 31.42 -19.03
C SER A 206 -6.13 31.65 -18.18
N THR A 207 -7.26 31.92 -18.83
CA THR A 207 -8.58 31.84 -18.18
C THR A 207 -8.86 30.37 -17.87
N ASP A 208 -9.46 30.11 -16.72
CA ASP A 208 -9.99 28.80 -16.35
C ASP A 208 -11.41 28.94 -15.80
N GLU A 209 -12.16 27.84 -15.78
CA GLU A 209 -13.60 27.82 -15.47
C GLU A 209 -13.91 26.92 -14.27
N PHE A 210 -14.95 27.27 -13.53
CA PHE A 210 -15.53 26.40 -12.51
C PHE A 210 -17.04 26.65 -12.40
N ALA A 211 -17.77 25.67 -11.91
CA ALA A 211 -19.19 25.82 -11.61
C ALA A 211 -19.47 25.51 -10.14
N THR A 212 -20.33 26.31 -9.53
CA THR A 212 -20.74 26.11 -8.14
C THR A 212 -21.69 24.93 -8.02
N ALA A 213 -21.63 24.27 -6.87
CA ALA A 213 -22.49 23.16 -6.48
C ALA A 213 -23.98 23.49 -6.64
N MET A 214 -24.80 22.45 -6.74
CA MET A 214 -26.27 22.58 -6.84
C MET A 214 -26.87 23.29 -5.62
N GLY A 215 -26.23 23.19 -4.45
CA GLY A 215 -26.70 23.84 -3.21
C GLY A 215 -28.17 23.57 -2.91
N ASN A 216 -28.86 24.57 -2.37
CA ASN A 216 -30.27 24.43 -1.96
C ASN A 216 -31.27 24.70 -3.10
N THR A 217 -30.84 25.40 -4.15
CA THR A 217 -31.75 25.90 -5.20
C THR A 217 -31.41 25.45 -6.61
N GLY A 218 -30.27 24.77 -6.82
CA GLY A 218 -29.82 24.34 -8.15
C GLY A 218 -30.59 23.14 -8.69
N PHE A 219 -30.98 22.20 -7.81
CA PHE A 219 -31.89 21.13 -8.24
C PHE A 219 -33.30 21.67 -8.39
N THR A 220 -33.85 21.45 -9.57
CA THR A 220 -35.20 21.85 -9.94
C THR A 220 -36.27 20.97 -9.26
N ASP A 221 -35.94 19.72 -8.99
CA ASP A 221 -36.64 18.75 -8.13
C ASP A 221 -35.60 17.68 -7.71
N THR A 222 -35.79 17.04 -6.56
CA THR A 222 -34.86 16.09 -5.93
C THR A 222 -35.45 14.71 -5.69
N ASN A 223 -36.65 14.41 -6.21
CA ASN A 223 -37.19 13.05 -6.17
C ASN A 223 -36.36 12.09 -7.04
N PHE A 224 -36.09 10.91 -6.52
CA PHE A 224 -35.39 9.88 -7.27
C PHE A 224 -36.41 9.01 -8.02
N LEU A 225 -36.06 8.67 -9.26
CA LEU A 225 -36.84 7.79 -10.12
C LEU A 225 -36.31 6.36 -10.01
N TRP A 226 -37.20 5.37 -9.87
CA TRP A 226 -36.86 3.95 -10.03
C TRP A 226 -38.03 3.11 -10.55
N LEU A 227 -37.75 1.85 -10.91
CA LEU A 227 -38.75 0.87 -11.33
C LEU A 227 -39.53 0.29 -10.13
N HIS A 228 -40.79 -0.10 -10.36
CA HIS A 228 -41.62 -0.78 -9.37
C HIS A 228 -42.43 -1.94 -9.98
N PRO A 229 -42.44 -3.15 -9.37
CA PRO A 229 -41.66 -3.54 -8.19
C PRO A 229 -40.15 -3.43 -8.49
N ALA A 230 -39.35 -3.26 -7.43
CA ALA A 230 -37.93 -2.92 -7.57
C ALA A 230 -37.18 -3.93 -8.45
N SER A 231 -36.49 -3.40 -9.45
CA SER A 231 -35.51 -4.08 -10.30
C SER A 231 -34.12 -3.89 -9.71
N VAL A 232 -33.21 -4.85 -9.90
CA VAL A 232 -31.80 -4.69 -9.49
C VAL A 232 -31.00 -3.84 -10.48
N SER A 233 -31.53 -3.65 -11.69
CA SER A 233 -30.91 -2.83 -12.73
C SER A 233 -31.91 -2.15 -13.65
N THR A 234 -31.54 -0.98 -14.12
CA THR A 234 -32.38 -0.15 -14.99
C THR A 234 -31.56 0.54 -16.07
N LEU A 235 -32.21 0.80 -17.21
CA LEU A 235 -31.72 1.67 -18.27
C LEU A 235 -32.66 2.87 -18.38
N LEU A 236 -32.14 4.07 -18.13
CA LEU A 236 -32.85 5.35 -18.24
C LEU A 236 -32.37 6.09 -19.49
N ARG A 237 -33.30 6.69 -20.24
CA ARG A 237 -33.01 7.60 -21.36
C ARG A 237 -33.94 8.80 -21.37
N ALA A 238 -33.43 9.94 -21.83
CA ALA A 238 -34.21 11.15 -22.09
C ALA A 238 -33.66 11.88 -23.32
N GLN A 239 -34.57 12.31 -24.19
CA GLN A 239 -34.26 13.18 -25.31
C GLN A 239 -34.14 14.59 -24.75
N VAL A 240 -33.10 15.32 -25.14
CA VAL A 240 -32.87 16.68 -24.68
C VAL A 240 -32.63 17.57 -25.90
N PRO A 241 -32.95 18.88 -25.81
CA PRO A 241 -32.77 19.78 -26.94
C PRO A 241 -31.30 19.88 -27.37
N ALA A 242 -31.09 20.32 -28.60
CA ALA A 242 -29.78 20.74 -29.07
C ALA A 242 -29.19 21.81 -28.15
N MET A 243 -27.87 21.91 -28.08
CA MET A 243 -27.17 22.89 -27.23
C MET A 243 -27.20 24.31 -27.82
N GLN A 244 -28.41 24.79 -28.14
CA GLN A 244 -28.68 26.14 -28.60
C GLN A 244 -30.15 26.52 -28.39
N ASN A 245 -30.44 27.81 -28.41
CA ASN A 245 -31.81 28.33 -28.44
C ASN A 245 -31.92 29.46 -29.48
N GLY A 246 -32.82 29.31 -30.45
CA GLY A 246 -33.06 30.35 -31.47
C GLY A 246 -31.84 30.72 -32.32
N GLY A 247 -30.87 29.80 -32.51
CA GLY A 247 -29.62 30.07 -33.25
C GLY A 247 -28.44 30.56 -32.38
N ILE A 248 -28.65 30.75 -31.07
CA ILE A 248 -27.61 31.13 -30.11
C ILE A 248 -27.11 29.86 -29.41
N ALA A 249 -25.84 29.53 -29.61
CA ALA A 249 -25.19 28.40 -28.94
C ALA A 249 -24.94 28.69 -27.46
N TYR A 250 -25.16 27.69 -26.61
CA TYR A 250 -24.70 27.72 -25.23
C TYR A 250 -23.19 27.45 -25.17
N SER A 251 -22.50 28.00 -24.17
CA SER A 251 -21.04 27.89 -24.06
C SER A 251 -20.61 26.63 -23.28
N LYS A 252 -21.46 26.14 -22.36
CA LYS A 252 -21.17 24.98 -21.51
C LYS A 252 -22.43 24.17 -21.22
N ALA A 253 -22.29 22.86 -21.11
CA ALA A 253 -23.34 21.94 -20.68
C ALA A 253 -22.82 21.03 -19.57
N LEU A 254 -23.48 21.04 -18.41
CA LEU A 254 -23.12 20.21 -17.26
C LEU A 254 -24.23 19.23 -16.93
N LEU A 255 -23.88 17.95 -16.86
CA LEU A 255 -24.78 16.85 -16.49
C LEU A 255 -24.49 16.41 -15.06
N THR A 256 -25.40 16.70 -14.15
CA THR A 256 -25.30 16.32 -12.74
C THR A 256 -26.08 15.04 -12.47
N VAL A 257 -25.42 14.03 -11.90
CA VAL A 257 -25.96 12.68 -11.68
C VAL A 257 -25.72 12.21 -10.25
N THR A 258 -26.74 11.63 -9.63
CA THR A 258 -26.59 10.79 -8.44
C THR A 258 -27.50 9.57 -8.52
N ALA A 259 -27.13 8.53 -7.79
CA ALA A 259 -27.85 7.28 -7.70
C ALA A 259 -27.59 6.61 -6.35
N LEU A 260 -28.59 5.87 -5.86
CA LEU A 260 -28.51 5.10 -4.63
C LEU A 260 -28.38 3.60 -4.95
N ASP A 261 -27.58 2.80 -4.27
CA ASP A 261 -26.86 3.00 -3.02
C ASP A 261 -25.51 2.25 -3.03
N THR A 262 -24.51 2.91 -3.59
CA THR A 262 -23.08 2.56 -3.58
C THR A 262 -22.59 1.80 -2.34
N GLU A 263 -23.15 2.09 -1.16
CA GLU A 263 -22.89 1.38 0.09
C GLU A 263 -23.35 -0.10 0.09
N ALA A 264 -24.60 -0.40 -0.27
CA ALA A 264 -25.09 -1.78 -0.26
C ALA A 264 -24.44 -2.62 -1.37
N SER A 265 -24.17 -1.99 -2.52
CA SER A 265 -23.58 -2.67 -3.67
C SER A 265 -22.06 -2.78 -3.57
N LYS A 266 -21.41 -1.98 -2.70
CA LYS A 266 -19.96 -1.82 -2.60
C LYS A 266 -19.25 -1.64 -3.95
N ARG A 267 -19.87 -0.87 -4.84
CA ARG A 267 -19.37 -0.50 -6.18
C ARG A 267 -20.09 0.74 -6.69
N TYR A 268 -19.60 1.34 -7.78
CA TYR A 268 -20.36 2.34 -8.53
C TYR A 268 -21.66 1.74 -9.05
N VAL A 269 -22.74 2.53 -8.98
CA VAL A 269 -24.11 2.07 -9.27
C VAL A 269 -24.70 2.69 -10.52
N SER A 270 -23.97 3.55 -11.23
CA SER A 270 -24.41 4.14 -12.49
C SER A 270 -23.26 4.30 -13.50
N ASN A 271 -23.58 4.08 -14.77
CA ASN A 271 -22.77 4.40 -15.94
C ASN A 271 -23.54 5.44 -16.76
N VAL A 272 -22.93 6.60 -16.98
CA VAL A 272 -23.57 7.78 -17.55
C VAL A 272 -23.24 7.89 -19.03
N TYR A 273 -24.25 8.13 -19.86
CA TYR A 273 -24.12 8.21 -21.31
C TYR A 273 -24.70 9.49 -21.88
N VAL A 274 -24.02 10.04 -22.88
CA VAL A 274 -24.50 11.15 -23.73
C VAL A 274 -24.30 10.74 -25.18
N ASN A 275 -25.38 10.67 -25.95
CA ASN A 275 -25.37 10.27 -27.36
C ASN A 275 -24.61 8.94 -27.61
N GLY A 276 -24.75 7.98 -26.70
CA GLY A 276 -24.09 6.67 -26.78
C GLY A 276 -22.64 6.63 -26.32
N VAL A 277 -22.03 7.78 -26.02
CA VAL A 277 -20.69 7.88 -25.42
C VAL A 277 -20.83 7.76 -23.91
N GLU A 278 -20.07 6.86 -23.29
CA GLU A 278 -19.98 6.79 -21.84
C GLU A 278 -19.05 7.89 -21.32
N VAL A 279 -19.58 8.79 -20.48
CA VAL A 279 -18.83 9.94 -19.96
C VAL A 279 -18.30 9.72 -18.55
N GLY A 280 -18.79 8.69 -17.84
CA GLY A 280 -18.25 8.30 -16.54
C GLY A 280 -19.13 7.35 -15.75
N VAL A 281 -18.69 7.03 -14.54
CA VAL A 281 -19.40 6.17 -13.58
C VAL A 281 -19.54 6.88 -12.23
N GLY A 282 -20.53 6.48 -11.44
CA GLY A 282 -20.76 7.12 -10.14
C GLY A 282 -22.04 6.68 -9.43
N PRO A 283 -22.50 7.46 -8.44
CA PRO A 283 -21.77 8.57 -7.81
C PRO A 283 -20.71 8.08 -6.82
N ASN A 284 -20.03 9.01 -6.13
CA ASN A 284 -19.22 8.68 -4.95
C ASN A 284 -20.02 7.92 -3.89
N ARG A 285 -19.31 7.11 -3.10
CA ARG A 285 -19.86 6.32 -2.00
C ARG A 285 -20.47 7.22 -0.94
N ARG A 286 -21.78 7.07 -0.71
CA ARG A 286 -22.52 7.84 0.31
C ARG A 286 -22.00 7.57 1.72
N THR A 287 -22.09 8.56 2.62
CA THR A 287 -21.82 8.35 4.05
C THR A 287 -23.11 7.96 4.78
N SER A 288 -22.98 7.03 5.74
CA SER A 288 -24.10 6.51 6.54
C SER A 288 -23.71 6.42 8.02
N PRO A 289 -23.51 7.56 8.71
CA PRO A 289 -23.20 7.52 10.13
C PRO A 289 -24.27 6.74 10.90
N LYS A 290 -23.88 6.11 12.01
CA LYS A 290 -24.83 5.40 12.88
C LYS A 290 -25.95 6.34 13.31
N ALA A 291 -27.13 5.79 13.56
CA ALA A 291 -28.31 6.58 13.90
C ALA A 291 -28.04 7.49 15.11
N GLY A 292 -28.14 8.81 14.89
CA GLY A 292 -27.86 9.83 15.91
C GLY A 292 -26.41 10.32 15.98
N GLU A 293 -25.49 9.77 15.17
CA GLU A 293 -24.06 10.15 15.14
C GLU A 293 -23.68 11.01 13.92
N GLY A 294 -24.64 11.46 13.11
CA GLY A 294 -24.38 12.38 12.00
C GLY A 294 -25.51 12.44 10.98
N THR A 295 -25.32 13.25 9.94
CA THR A 295 -26.25 13.38 8.82
C THR A 295 -25.75 12.56 7.63
N PRO A 296 -26.52 11.56 7.14
CA PRO A 296 -26.13 10.81 5.94
C PRO A 296 -26.01 11.72 4.73
N THR A 297 -24.93 11.57 3.98
CA THR A 297 -24.65 12.39 2.80
C THR A 297 -24.67 11.53 1.55
N VAL A 298 -25.46 11.94 0.56
CA VAL A 298 -25.54 11.32 -0.76
C VAL A 298 -24.86 12.23 -1.77
N TYR A 299 -23.79 11.73 -2.37
CA TYR A 299 -22.99 12.52 -3.30
C TYR A 299 -23.58 12.54 -4.70
N TYR A 300 -23.38 13.64 -5.41
CA TYR A 300 -23.62 13.75 -6.85
C TYR A 300 -22.35 14.15 -7.59
N ASN A 301 -22.18 13.61 -8.79
CA ASN A 301 -21.10 13.95 -9.71
C ASN A 301 -21.64 14.85 -10.81
N THR A 302 -20.80 15.76 -11.30
CA THR A 302 -21.15 16.64 -12.42
C THR A 302 -20.12 16.46 -13.53
N PHE A 303 -20.61 16.17 -14.73
CA PHE A 303 -19.80 15.91 -15.92
C PHE A 303 -19.94 17.09 -16.88
N ASP A 304 -18.83 17.62 -17.39
CA ASP A 304 -18.85 18.49 -18.56
C ASP A 304 -19.14 17.62 -19.79
N VAL A 305 -20.29 17.86 -20.41
CA VAL A 305 -20.78 17.08 -21.57
C VAL A 305 -20.93 17.94 -22.81
N THR A 306 -20.24 19.09 -22.82
CA THR A 306 -20.33 20.11 -23.87
C THR A 306 -19.96 19.54 -25.24
N ASN A 307 -18.95 18.67 -25.31
CA ASN A 307 -18.42 18.16 -26.57
C ASN A 307 -19.20 16.94 -27.10
N GLU A 308 -19.97 16.29 -26.24
CA GLU A 308 -20.76 15.10 -26.53
C GLU A 308 -22.15 15.46 -27.07
N LEU A 309 -22.59 16.70 -26.89
CA LEU A 309 -23.89 17.21 -27.33
C LEU A 309 -23.82 17.88 -28.70
N SER A 310 -24.79 17.55 -29.55
CA SER A 310 -25.04 18.25 -30.81
C SER A 310 -25.56 19.66 -30.56
N GLN A 311 -24.96 20.61 -31.25
CA GLN A 311 -25.47 21.98 -31.36
C GLN A 311 -26.51 22.13 -32.49
N SER A 312 -26.69 21.14 -33.38
CA SER A 312 -27.60 21.28 -34.52
C SER A 312 -29.08 21.17 -34.10
N PRO A 313 -29.97 22.12 -34.48
CA PRO A 313 -31.35 22.13 -34.00
C PRO A 313 -32.20 21.03 -34.65
N SER A 314 -31.73 20.44 -35.76
CA SER A 314 -32.33 19.27 -36.41
C SER A 314 -31.87 17.94 -35.81
N SER A 315 -30.95 17.97 -34.85
CA SER A 315 -30.32 16.79 -34.27
C SER A 315 -30.43 16.86 -32.74
N PRO A 316 -31.60 16.45 -32.19
CA PRO A 316 -31.77 16.32 -30.74
C PRO A 316 -30.73 15.37 -30.14
N ASN A 317 -30.50 15.53 -28.85
CA ASN A 317 -29.54 14.75 -28.09
C ASN A 317 -30.26 13.71 -27.22
N THR A 318 -29.52 12.71 -26.75
CA THR A 318 -30.00 11.77 -25.73
C THR A 318 -29.01 11.74 -24.58
N VAL A 319 -29.52 11.90 -23.36
CA VAL A 319 -28.79 11.60 -22.13
C VAL A 319 -29.43 10.38 -21.46
N GLY A 320 -28.64 9.61 -20.72
CA GLY A 320 -29.17 8.46 -20.02
C GLY A 320 -28.13 7.79 -19.16
N LEU A 321 -28.54 6.73 -18.49
CA LEU A 321 -27.66 5.93 -17.66
C LEU A 321 -28.12 4.48 -17.58
N TYR A 322 -27.16 3.58 -17.43
CA TYR A 322 -27.40 2.27 -16.85
C TYR A 322 -27.17 2.37 -15.34
N SER A 323 -28.04 1.77 -14.53
CA SER A 323 -27.84 1.72 -13.09
C SER A 323 -28.11 0.33 -12.51
N TYR A 324 -27.39 0.00 -11.44
CA TYR A 324 -27.55 -1.22 -10.67
C TYR A 324 -27.53 -0.93 -9.18
N SER A 325 -28.50 -1.47 -8.47
CA SER A 325 -28.45 -1.57 -7.01
C SER A 325 -29.27 -2.76 -6.57
N GLN A 326 -28.76 -3.49 -5.59
CA GLN A 326 -29.51 -4.56 -4.96
C GLN A 326 -30.38 -4.06 -3.82
N ALA A 327 -30.35 -2.79 -3.44
CA ALA A 327 -31.11 -2.35 -2.28
C ALA A 327 -32.57 -2.07 -2.59
N LYS A 328 -33.43 -2.23 -1.58
CA LYS A 328 -34.85 -1.89 -1.69
C LYS A 328 -35.08 -0.37 -1.81
N THR A 329 -34.12 0.42 -1.36
CA THR A 329 -34.13 1.89 -1.36
C THR A 329 -33.11 2.42 -2.36
N THR A 330 -33.44 2.25 -3.64
CA THR A 330 -32.63 2.69 -4.76
C THR A 330 -33.40 3.67 -5.64
N GLY A 331 -32.67 4.44 -6.46
CA GLY A 331 -33.20 5.44 -7.35
C GLY A 331 -32.09 6.21 -8.04
N VAL A 332 -32.44 6.92 -9.12
CA VAL A 332 -31.54 7.82 -9.85
C VAL A 332 -32.11 9.23 -9.90
N LEU A 333 -31.22 10.22 -9.88
CA LEU A 333 -31.52 11.63 -10.09
C LEU A 333 -30.50 12.21 -11.09
N VAL A 334 -31.00 12.78 -12.17
CA VAL A 334 -30.21 13.35 -13.27
C VAL A 334 -30.74 14.74 -13.58
N GLN A 335 -29.85 15.73 -13.71
CA GLN A 335 -30.20 17.06 -14.19
C GLN A 335 -29.17 17.54 -15.22
N LEU A 336 -29.63 18.03 -16.36
CA LEU A 336 -28.79 18.67 -17.38
C LEU A 336 -29.06 20.17 -17.39
N SER A 337 -28.00 20.96 -17.24
CA SER A 337 -28.03 22.42 -17.32
C SER A 337 -27.16 22.90 -18.48
N TYR A 338 -27.72 23.78 -19.31
CA TYR A 338 -26.96 24.54 -20.31
C TYR A 338 -26.67 25.93 -19.76
N PHE A 339 -25.49 26.47 -20.06
CA PHE A 339 -25.07 27.78 -19.58
C PHE A 339 -24.92 28.74 -20.75
N SER A 340 -25.54 29.91 -20.62
CA SER A 340 -25.27 31.05 -21.51
C SER A 340 -23.89 31.64 -21.21
N ALA A 341 -23.39 32.48 -22.13
CA ALA A 341 -22.09 33.14 -21.99
C ALA A 341 -21.97 34.03 -20.73
N ASP A 342 -23.09 34.47 -20.14
CA ASP A 342 -23.13 35.20 -18.85
C ASP A 342 -23.07 34.28 -17.61
N GLY A 343 -22.95 32.96 -17.82
CA GLY A 343 -22.83 31.94 -16.79
C GLY A 343 -24.15 31.54 -16.12
N THR A 344 -25.29 32.05 -16.59
CA THR A 344 -26.61 31.71 -16.05
C THR A 344 -27.03 30.30 -16.51
N PRO A 345 -27.46 29.40 -15.60
CA PRO A 345 -27.93 28.07 -15.96
C PRO A 345 -29.36 28.11 -16.54
N ILE A 346 -29.62 27.24 -17.51
CA ILE A 346 -30.95 26.86 -17.99
C ILE A 346 -31.07 25.35 -17.83
N VAL A 347 -31.95 24.92 -16.95
CA VAL A 347 -32.23 23.50 -16.74
C VAL A 347 -33.10 22.99 -17.88
N VAL A 348 -32.55 22.11 -18.71
CA VAL A 348 -33.26 21.54 -19.87
C VAL A 348 -33.82 20.15 -19.60
N TYR A 349 -33.29 19.46 -18.59
CA TYR A 349 -33.79 18.15 -18.18
C TYR A 349 -33.57 17.93 -16.68
N ASN A 350 -34.58 17.37 -16.00
CA ASN A 350 -34.47 16.85 -14.64
C ASN A 350 -35.30 15.55 -14.56
N SER A 351 -34.68 14.46 -14.11
CA SER A 351 -35.31 13.13 -14.13
C SER A 351 -36.45 12.94 -13.15
N ALA A 352 -36.60 13.83 -12.16
CA ALA A 352 -37.64 13.81 -11.14
C ALA A 352 -38.99 14.36 -11.65
N ARG A 353 -38.98 15.04 -12.80
CA ARG A 353 -40.18 15.61 -13.41
C ARG A 353 -40.67 14.71 -14.56
N PRO A 354 -41.89 14.15 -14.48
CA PRO A 354 -42.46 13.40 -15.61
C PRO A 354 -42.66 14.30 -16.83
N ASN A 355 -42.77 13.73 -18.03
CA ASN A 355 -43.07 14.51 -19.25
C ASN A 355 -44.46 15.19 -19.09
N THR A 356 -44.54 16.46 -18.70
CA THR A 356 -45.83 17.16 -18.64
C THR A 356 -46.03 17.99 -19.90
N THR A 357 -47.12 17.75 -20.62
CA THR A 357 -47.60 18.55 -21.76
C THR A 357 -48.19 19.90 -21.35
N SER A 358 -47.96 20.38 -20.12
CA SER A 358 -48.53 21.64 -19.63
C SER A 358 -47.47 22.45 -18.87
N GLU A 359 -47.33 23.71 -19.29
CA GLU A 359 -46.63 24.79 -18.61
C GLU A 359 -46.91 24.74 -17.10
N THR A 360 -45.88 24.44 -16.31
CA THR A 360 -45.92 24.70 -14.87
C THR A 360 -45.20 26.01 -14.65
N THR A 361 -45.98 27.08 -14.51
CA THR A 361 -45.53 28.35 -13.96
C THR A 361 -44.91 28.08 -12.60
N ASP A 362 -43.64 28.40 -12.43
CA ASP A 362 -43.07 28.55 -11.11
C ASP A 362 -43.83 29.67 -10.38
N GLY A 363 -44.23 29.42 -9.13
CA GLY A 363 -45.01 30.36 -8.34
C GLY A 363 -44.26 31.65 -7.95
N ASN A 364 -43.21 32.04 -8.68
CA ASN A 364 -42.35 33.18 -8.38
C ASN A 364 -42.31 34.27 -9.45
N GLY A 365 -43.12 34.19 -10.51
CA GLY A 365 -43.38 35.34 -11.39
C GLY A 365 -42.15 35.94 -12.07
N SER A 366 -41.04 35.18 -12.17
CA SER A 366 -39.94 35.49 -13.06
C SER A 366 -40.10 34.63 -14.29
N ASP A 367 -40.64 35.21 -15.37
CA ASP A 367 -40.71 34.59 -16.69
C ASP A 367 -39.29 34.27 -17.21
N ASN A 368 -38.69 33.19 -16.74
CA ASN A 368 -37.68 32.47 -17.51
C ASN A 368 -38.48 31.49 -18.37
N ALA A 369 -38.68 31.85 -19.63
CA ALA A 369 -39.31 31.02 -20.64
C ALA A 369 -38.49 29.73 -20.85
N ALA A 370 -38.63 28.78 -19.92
CA ALA A 370 -38.27 27.39 -20.15
C ALA A 370 -39.25 26.90 -21.21
N ALA A 371 -38.80 26.88 -22.47
CA ALA A 371 -39.50 26.16 -23.52
C ALA A 371 -39.83 24.77 -22.98
N THR A 372 -41.11 24.42 -22.99
CA THR A 372 -41.66 23.13 -22.59
C THR A 372 -41.10 22.07 -23.53
N PHE A 373 -39.91 21.54 -23.21
CA PHE A 373 -39.31 20.45 -23.97
C PHE A 373 -39.93 19.13 -23.51
N ASP A 374 -40.62 18.45 -24.42
CA ASP A 374 -41.00 17.05 -24.24
C ASP A 374 -39.72 16.20 -24.29
N ASN A 375 -39.16 15.94 -23.11
CA ASN A 375 -37.89 15.23 -22.98
C ASN A 375 -38.01 13.72 -23.22
N LYS A 376 -39.20 13.21 -23.58
CA LYS A 376 -39.48 11.80 -23.90
C LYS A 376 -38.75 10.82 -22.98
N GLN A 377 -38.81 11.06 -21.68
CA GLN A 377 -38.09 10.26 -20.69
C GLN A 377 -38.70 8.84 -20.61
N GLN A 378 -37.82 7.83 -20.66
CA GLN A 378 -38.20 6.42 -20.62
C GLN A 378 -37.25 5.61 -19.76
N ILE A 379 -37.78 4.61 -19.07
CA ILE A 379 -37.03 3.72 -18.16
C ILE A 379 -37.36 2.25 -18.42
N MET A 380 -36.40 1.35 -18.29
CA MET A 380 -36.58 -0.08 -18.60
C MET A 380 -35.84 -0.98 -17.60
N PRO A 381 -36.43 -2.09 -17.11
CA PRO A 381 -35.71 -3.10 -16.34
C PRO A 381 -34.67 -3.83 -17.19
N MET A 382 -33.45 -4.01 -16.67
CA MET A 382 -32.37 -4.71 -17.37
C MET A 382 -32.05 -6.09 -16.77
N ASP A 383 -32.78 -6.51 -15.73
CA ASP A 383 -32.46 -7.70 -14.93
C ASP A 383 -32.39 -8.99 -15.76
N SER A 384 -33.42 -9.27 -16.57
CA SER A 384 -33.48 -10.47 -17.41
C SER A 384 -32.49 -10.45 -18.58
N ILE A 385 -32.01 -9.27 -18.97
CA ILE A 385 -31.09 -9.06 -20.09
C ILE A 385 -29.65 -9.18 -19.61
N VAL A 386 -29.29 -8.58 -18.47
CA VAL A 386 -27.89 -8.54 -18.01
C VAL A 386 -27.57 -9.66 -17.02
N TYR A 387 -28.49 -10.01 -16.13
CA TYR A 387 -28.25 -10.96 -15.02
C TYR A 387 -29.01 -12.29 -15.16
N GLY A 388 -30.05 -12.32 -15.99
CA GLY A 388 -30.87 -13.52 -16.21
C GLY A 388 -31.69 -13.90 -14.98
N THR A 389 -31.98 -15.20 -14.81
CA THR A 389 -32.85 -15.73 -13.73
C THR A 389 -32.10 -16.53 -12.65
N SER A 390 -30.77 -16.64 -12.76
CA SER A 390 -29.99 -17.52 -11.89
C SER A 390 -29.90 -17.08 -10.43
N GLY A 391 -30.00 -15.76 -10.17
CA GLY A 391 -29.74 -15.17 -8.85
C GLY A 391 -28.32 -15.41 -8.31
N GLN A 392 -27.41 -15.97 -9.11
CA GLN A 392 -26.10 -16.40 -8.65
C GLN A 392 -25.22 -15.19 -8.32
N SER A 393 -24.66 -15.16 -7.11
CA SER A 393 -23.63 -14.19 -6.73
C SER A 393 -22.25 -14.62 -7.21
N ILE A 394 -21.45 -13.65 -7.63
CA ILE A 394 -20.01 -13.75 -7.90
C ILE A 394 -19.15 -13.15 -6.78
N GLY A 395 -19.79 -12.53 -5.77
CA GLY A 395 -19.14 -11.88 -4.63
C GLY A 395 -18.64 -12.85 -3.55
N THR A 396 -18.44 -12.33 -2.34
CA THR A 396 -17.98 -13.08 -1.15
C THR A 396 -19.05 -13.12 -0.06
N GLY A 397 -18.68 -13.51 1.17
CA GLY A 397 -19.52 -13.27 2.35
C GLY A 397 -19.63 -11.79 2.76
N TYR A 398 -18.75 -10.91 2.25
CA TYR A 398 -18.73 -9.48 2.59
C TYR A 398 -19.57 -8.63 1.65
N TYR A 399 -19.83 -9.10 0.43
CA TYR A 399 -20.63 -8.37 -0.56
C TYR A 399 -21.27 -9.33 -1.55
N THR A 400 -22.44 -8.94 -2.04
CA THR A 400 -23.14 -9.68 -3.09
C THR A 400 -23.00 -8.91 -4.40
N GLU A 401 -22.73 -9.62 -5.49
CA GLU A 401 -22.77 -9.06 -6.84
C GLU A 401 -23.30 -10.14 -7.78
N LEU A 402 -24.32 -9.82 -8.57
CA LEU A 402 -24.94 -10.83 -9.43
C LEU A 402 -24.06 -11.12 -10.65
N ALA A 403 -23.96 -12.40 -11.01
CA ALA A 403 -23.32 -12.83 -12.25
C ALA A 403 -24.03 -12.21 -13.47
N GLN A 404 -23.28 -11.57 -14.36
CA GLN A 404 -23.81 -11.06 -15.62
C GLN A 404 -24.05 -12.20 -16.62
N ASN A 405 -25.12 -12.96 -16.42
CA ASN A 405 -25.54 -14.00 -17.35
C ASN A 405 -26.32 -13.41 -18.54
N ALA A 406 -25.64 -12.53 -19.28
CA ALA A 406 -26.24 -11.62 -20.24
C ALA A 406 -26.82 -12.33 -21.48
N ASP A 407 -28.02 -11.92 -21.88
CA ASP A 407 -28.58 -12.15 -23.20
C ASP A 407 -28.31 -10.94 -24.10
N THR A 408 -27.13 -10.93 -24.69
CA THR A 408 -26.64 -9.80 -25.47
C THR A 408 -27.48 -9.55 -26.73
N GLY A 409 -28.26 -10.53 -27.20
CA GLY A 409 -29.16 -10.36 -28.34
C GLY A 409 -30.42 -9.57 -28.03
N ASN A 410 -30.82 -9.52 -26.76
CA ASN A 410 -31.95 -8.72 -26.27
C ASN A 410 -31.50 -7.36 -25.71
N PHE A 411 -30.20 -7.06 -25.72
CA PHE A 411 -29.68 -5.77 -25.27
C PHE A 411 -29.97 -4.69 -26.33
N PRO A 412 -30.56 -3.54 -25.94
CA PRO A 412 -30.96 -2.50 -26.89
C PRO A 412 -29.79 -1.58 -27.28
N TYR A 413 -28.79 -2.03 -28.05
CA TYR A 413 -27.55 -1.26 -28.31
C TYR A 413 -27.74 0.17 -28.82
N ASP A 414 -28.76 0.40 -29.65
CA ASP A 414 -29.10 1.73 -30.20
C ASP A 414 -30.15 2.46 -29.34
N TRP A 415 -30.25 2.16 -28.04
CA TRP A 415 -31.25 2.75 -27.14
C TRP A 415 -31.17 4.28 -27.08
N TRP A 416 -30.01 4.86 -27.35
CA TRP A 416 -29.78 6.30 -27.32
C TRP A 416 -30.05 6.99 -28.66
N LYS A 417 -30.08 6.23 -29.76
CA LYS A 417 -30.10 6.78 -31.12
C LYS A 417 -31.49 7.29 -31.48
N LEU A 418 -31.52 8.42 -32.18
CA LEU A 418 -32.72 9.10 -32.62
C LEU A 418 -32.88 8.98 -34.14
N ASN A 419 -34.12 8.82 -34.59
CA ASN A 419 -34.52 8.91 -35.99
C ASN A 419 -35.58 10.02 -36.11
N GLY A 420 -35.13 11.22 -36.46
CA GLY A 420 -35.93 12.44 -36.29
C GLY A 420 -36.12 12.75 -34.81
N SER A 421 -37.38 12.91 -34.38
CA SER A 421 -37.73 13.16 -32.97
C SER A 421 -38.03 11.90 -32.18
N GLU A 422 -37.98 10.70 -32.77
CA GLU A 422 -38.29 9.42 -32.10
C GLU A 422 -37.04 8.59 -31.86
N TYR A 423 -37.06 7.75 -30.83
CA TYR A 423 -36.00 6.75 -30.62
C TYR A 423 -36.03 5.68 -31.70
N SER A 424 -34.86 5.30 -32.21
CA SER A 424 -34.75 4.21 -33.19
C SER A 424 -35.13 2.85 -32.61
N VAL A 425 -34.95 2.66 -31.29
CA VAL A 425 -35.43 1.49 -30.54
C VAL A 425 -36.81 1.82 -29.95
N PRO A 426 -37.91 1.26 -30.50
CA PRO A 426 -39.27 1.63 -30.09
C PRO A 426 -39.62 1.13 -28.69
N ARG A 427 -40.45 1.90 -27.98
CA ARG A 427 -40.89 1.59 -26.61
C ARG A 427 -41.66 0.27 -26.51
N GLU A 428 -42.68 0.11 -27.34
CA GLU A 428 -43.66 -0.98 -27.25
C GLU A 428 -43.06 -2.38 -27.47
N SER A 429 -42.00 -2.48 -28.27
CA SER A 429 -41.33 -3.73 -28.61
C SER A 429 -40.14 -4.07 -27.71
N ASN A 430 -39.67 -3.13 -26.87
CA ASN A 430 -38.43 -3.29 -26.10
C ASN A 430 -38.62 -3.09 -24.59
N GLY A 431 -39.85 -3.00 -24.09
CA GLY A 431 -40.09 -2.97 -22.63
C GLY A 431 -39.77 -1.64 -21.93
N PHE A 432 -39.55 -0.57 -22.68
CA PHE A 432 -39.42 0.77 -22.11
C PHE A 432 -40.77 1.27 -21.55
N ILE A 433 -40.69 1.98 -20.45
CA ILE A 433 -41.81 2.56 -19.71
C ILE A 433 -41.68 4.08 -19.83
N ASP A 434 -42.74 4.73 -20.28
CA ASP A 434 -42.82 6.19 -20.31
C ASP A 434 -43.05 6.72 -18.90
N THR A 435 -42.22 7.65 -18.47
CA THR A 435 -42.20 8.11 -17.08
C THR A 435 -43.39 8.98 -16.70
N THR A 436 -44.23 9.38 -17.66
CA THR A 436 -45.56 9.96 -17.40
C THR A 436 -46.49 9.02 -16.64
N SER A 437 -46.25 7.71 -16.73
CA SER A 437 -46.98 6.70 -15.97
C SER A 437 -46.42 6.46 -14.56
N CYS A 438 -45.24 7.02 -14.23
CA CYS A 438 -44.64 6.91 -12.91
C CYS A 438 -45.39 7.80 -11.91
N SER A 439 -45.56 7.32 -10.67
CA SER A 439 -46.18 8.10 -9.60
C SER A 439 -45.66 7.66 -8.24
N ALA A 440 -46.08 8.33 -7.16
CA ALA A 440 -45.81 7.84 -5.80
C ALA A 440 -46.55 6.53 -5.45
N SER A 441 -47.44 6.02 -6.31
CA SER A 441 -48.22 4.81 -6.07
C SER A 441 -47.38 3.54 -6.26
N THR A 442 -47.48 2.61 -5.31
CA THR A 442 -46.90 1.25 -5.41
C THR A 442 -47.60 0.35 -6.43
N THR A 443 -48.64 0.83 -7.12
CA THR A 443 -49.23 0.11 -8.26
C THR A 443 -48.66 0.55 -9.61
N SER A 444 -47.88 1.62 -9.64
CA SER A 444 -47.23 2.11 -10.86
C SER A 444 -46.04 1.21 -11.25
N PRO A 445 -45.72 1.08 -12.55
CA PRO A 445 -44.52 0.37 -13.01
C PRO A 445 -43.19 1.06 -12.63
N CYS A 446 -43.24 2.31 -12.18
CA CYS A 446 -42.10 3.11 -11.75
C CYS A 446 -42.55 4.19 -10.77
N ILE A 447 -41.64 4.63 -9.91
CA ILE A 447 -41.98 5.50 -8.77
C ILE A 447 -41.00 6.65 -8.61
N TYR A 448 -41.55 7.77 -8.14
CA TYR A 448 -40.79 8.90 -7.62
C TYR A 448 -40.78 8.87 -6.10
N LYS A 449 -39.60 8.96 -5.49
CA LYS A 449 -39.43 8.95 -4.03
C LYS A 449 -38.56 10.11 -3.58
N ALA A 450 -38.95 10.76 -2.48
CA ALA A 450 -38.11 11.79 -1.87
C ALA A 450 -36.95 11.15 -1.09
N LEU A 451 -35.78 11.81 -1.06
CA LEU A 451 -34.58 11.27 -0.42
C LEU A 451 -34.80 10.84 1.05
N GLY A 452 -35.49 11.66 1.84
CA GLY A 452 -35.82 11.34 3.25
C GLY A 452 -36.80 10.17 3.44
N GLN A 453 -37.44 9.68 2.38
CA GLN A 453 -38.23 8.44 2.40
C GLN A 453 -37.38 7.20 2.11
N MET A 454 -36.18 7.38 1.57
CA MET A 454 -35.27 6.29 1.18
C MET A 454 -34.16 6.08 2.20
N ILE A 455 -33.66 7.15 2.83
CA ILE A 455 -32.60 7.08 3.84
C ILE A 455 -33.09 7.82 5.10
N SER A 456 -32.92 7.19 6.26
CA SER A 456 -33.27 7.77 7.56
C SER A 456 -32.22 8.79 8.01
N GLY A 457 -32.53 9.63 9.01
CA GLY A 457 -31.52 10.55 9.59
C GLY A 457 -31.36 11.90 8.88
N ASN A 458 -32.39 12.37 8.16
CA ASN A 458 -32.41 13.65 7.43
C ASN A 458 -31.26 13.78 6.40
N PRO A 459 -31.18 12.85 5.43
CA PRO A 459 -30.10 12.82 4.45
C PRO A 459 -30.01 14.10 3.61
N VAL A 460 -28.79 14.47 3.21
CA VAL A 460 -28.52 15.64 2.35
C VAL A 460 -27.83 15.24 1.05
N LEU A 461 -28.04 16.04 0.00
CA LEU A 461 -27.28 15.96 -1.25
C LEU A 461 -26.04 16.85 -1.15
N ALA A 462 -24.88 16.32 -1.50
CA ALA A 462 -23.62 17.07 -1.52
C ALA A 462 -22.85 16.82 -2.83
N PRO A 463 -22.07 17.78 -3.32
CA PRO A 463 -21.21 17.54 -4.48
C PRO A 463 -20.12 16.53 -4.13
N SER A 464 -19.73 15.71 -5.10
CA SER A 464 -18.49 14.94 -5.03
C SER A 464 -17.30 15.88 -4.84
N ILE A 465 -16.36 15.48 -3.98
CA ILE A 465 -15.11 16.20 -3.75
C ILE A 465 -13.91 15.59 -4.51
N THR A 466 -14.14 14.55 -5.30
CA THR A 466 -13.11 13.87 -6.11
C THR A 466 -13.35 14.12 -7.60
N ALA A 467 -12.35 13.87 -8.42
CA ALA A 467 -12.55 13.84 -9.86
C ALA A 467 -13.50 12.69 -10.27
N ASN A 468 -14.07 12.80 -11.47
CA ASN A 468 -14.99 11.80 -11.98
C ASN A 468 -14.26 10.50 -12.38
N THR A 469 -14.80 9.37 -11.94
CA THR A 469 -14.31 8.05 -12.34
C THR A 469 -14.80 7.72 -13.76
N ILE A 470 -13.92 7.16 -14.58
CA ILE A 470 -14.25 6.72 -15.95
C ILE A 470 -13.89 5.25 -16.17
N ARG A 471 -14.30 4.70 -17.32
CA ARG A 471 -13.85 3.39 -17.79
C ARG A 471 -12.97 3.51 -19.02
N ARG A 472 -11.75 3.00 -18.94
CA ARG A 472 -10.75 3.01 -20.04
C ARG A 472 -10.48 1.59 -20.55
N LYS A 473 -10.32 1.46 -21.87
CA LYS A 473 -10.02 0.17 -22.49
C LYS A 473 -8.56 -0.23 -22.25
N VAL A 474 -8.33 -1.51 -21.98
CA VAL A 474 -7.01 -2.12 -21.83
C VAL A 474 -6.89 -3.26 -22.82
N SER A 475 -5.91 -3.21 -23.71
CA SER A 475 -5.68 -4.28 -24.67
C SER A 475 -5.02 -5.51 -24.03
N PRO A 476 -5.35 -6.73 -24.48
CA PRO A 476 -4.74 -7.94 -23.96
C PRO A 476 -3.26 -8.02 -24.37
N ALA A 477 -2.40 -8.47 -23.45
CA ALA A 477 -0.99 -8.73 -23.73
C ALA A 477 -0.77 -10.05 -24.48
N SER A 478 -1.60 -11.06 -24.21
CA SER A 478 -1.56 -12.32 -24.95
C SER A 478 -2.92 -13.03 -25.02
N ILE A 479 -3.09 -13.83 -26.07
CA ILE A 479 -4.24 -14.71 -26.31
C ILE A 479 -3.70 -16.09 -26.69
N VAL A 480 -4.07 -17.11 -25.90
CA VAL A 480 -3.68 -18.51 -26.10
C VAL A 480 -4.91 -19.34 -26.45
N ASP A 481 -4.91 -19.96 -27.63
CA ASP A 481 -5.93 -20.93 -28.05
C ASP A 481 -5.64 -22.30 -27.42
N LEU A 482 -6.57 -22.80 -26.62
CA LEU A 482 -6.50 -24.10 -25.95
C LEU A 482 -7.28 -25.20 -26.70
N GLY A 483 -7.86 -24.86 -27.85
CA GLY A 483 -8.68 -25.76 -28.67
C GLY A 483 -10.16 -25.80 -28.25
N GLY A 484 -11.01 -26.22 -29.18
CA GLY A 484 -12.45 -26.38 -28.94
C GLY A 484 -13.20 -25.08 -28.60
N GLY A 485 -12.72 -23.94 -29.11
CA GLY A 485 -13.29 -22.62 -28.78
C GLY A 485 -12.96 -22.15 -27.37
N THR A 486 -11.93 -22.70 -26.73
CA THR A 486 -11.44 -22.26 -25.42
C THR A 486 -10.21 -21.40 -25.59
N TYR A 487 -10.23 -20.20 -25.02
CA TYR A 487 -9.09 -19.26 -25.06
C TYR A 487 -8.74 -18.78 -23.67
N THR A 488 -7.46 -18.58 -23.43
CA THR A 488 -6.97 -17.81 -22.27
C THR A 488 -6.41 -16.48 -22.75
N VAL A 489 -6.89 -15.41 -22.14
CA VAL A 489 -6.48 -14.03 -22.39
C VAL A 489 -5.77 -13.52 -21.14
N THR A 490 -4.60 -12.93 -21.34
CA THR A 490 -3.81 -12.32 -20.26
C THR A 490 -3.67 -10.83 -20.54
N PHE A 491 -4.07 -10.01 -19.57
CA PHE A 491 -3.80 -8.57 -19.60
C PHE A 491 -2.38 -8.27 -19.08
N PRO A 492 -1.74 -7.18 -19.56
CA PRO A 492 -0.38 -6.85 -19.16
C PRO A 492 -0.25 -6.74 -17.63
N GLN A 493 -1.24 -6.10 -17.02
CA GLN A 493 -1.41 -5.92 -15.58
C GLN A 493 -2.88 -6.21 -15.21
N GLU A 494 -3.15 -6.43 -13.92
CA GLU A 494 -4.50 -6.59 -13.38
C GLU A 494 -5.40 -5.40 -13.70
N VAL A 495 -6.63 -5.72 -14.10
CA VAL A 495 -7.70 -4.78 -14.43
C VAL A 495 -8.73 -4.81 -13.31
N ILE A 496 -9.07 -3.63 -12.79
CA ILE A 496 -10.23 -3.42 -11.91
C ILE A 496 -11.40 -2.91 -12.75
N GLY A 497 -12.41 -3.75 -12.95
CA GLY A 497 -13.60 -3.44 -13.75
C GLY A 497 -14.18 -4.67 -14.44
N ASP A 498 -14.37 -4.62 -15.75
CA ASP A 498 -14.99 -5.71 -16.53
C ASP A 498 -14.28 -5.92 -17.87
N ILE A 499 -14.85 -6.73 -18.76
CA ILE A 499 -14.40 -6.86 -20.15
C ILE A 499 -15.42 -6.31 -21.14
N GLN A 500 -14.93 -5.95 -22.32
CA GLN A 500 -15.71 -5.82 -23.55
C GLN A 500 -15.37 -7.02 -24.45
N LEU A 501 -16.40 -7.70 -24.95
CA LEU A 501 -16.23 -8.87 -25.83
C LEU A 501 -17.11 -8.71 -27.07
N THR A 502 -16.53 -8.97 -28.22
CA THR A 502 -17.20 -9.02 -29.51
C THR A 502 -17.33 -10.47 -29.97
N SER A 503 -18.53 -10.84 -30.45
CA SER A 503 -18.74 -12.07 -31.21
C SER A 503 -19.49 -11.76 -32.50
N SER A 504 -19.01 -12.32 -33.60
CA SER A 504 -19.70 -12.25 -34.89
C SER A 504 -20.60 -13.45 -35.17
N SER A 505 -20.70 -14.38 -34.21
CA SER A 505 -21.44 -15.62 -34.34
C SER A 505 -22.24 -15.96 -33.10
N LYS A 506 -23.31 -16.73 -33.30
CA LYS A 506 -24.17 -17.19 -32.21
C LYS A 506 -23.41 -18.13 -31.30
N ALA A 507 -23.29 -17.79 -30.01
CA ALA A 507 -22.62 -18.61 -29.03
C ALA A 507 -23.10 -18.32 -27.61
N ASN A 508 -23.06 -19.33 -26.74
CA ASN A 508 -23.18 -19.15 -25.30
C ASN A 508 -21.76 -19.23 -24.72
N VAL A 509 -21.11 -18.07 -24.63
CA VAL A 509 -19.73 -17.97 -24.17
C VAL A 509 -19.74 -17.97 -22.66
N ARG A 510 -19.11 -18.99 -22.05
CA ARG A 510 -18.86 -18.99 -20.61
C ARG A 510 -17.55 -18.23 -20.38
N ILE A 511 -17.55 -17.32 -19.43
CA ILE A 511 -16.46 -16.40 -19.15
C ILE A 511 -16.05 -16.63 -17.70
N THR A 512 -14.77 -16.89 -17.46
CA THR A 512 -14.23 -17.01 -16.12
C THR A 512 -13.02 -16.11 -15.94
N LEU A 513 -12.96 -15.35 -14.87
CA LEU A 513 -11.92 -14.35 -14.63
C LEU A 513 -11.19 -14.65 -13.31
N GLY A 514 -9.94 -14.24 -13.17
CA GLY A 514 -9.20 -14.38 -11.92
C GLY A 514 -7.88 -13.60 -11.89
N GLU A 515 -7.37 -13.40 -10.68
CA GLU A 515 -6.04 -12.83 -10.41
C GLU A 515 -4.93 -13.85 -10.70
N GLU A 516 -5.22 -15.15 -10.54
CA GLU A 516 -4.26 -16.24 -10.72
C GLU A 516 -4.56 -17.06 -11.99
N ILE A 517 -3.54 -17.78 -12.48
CA ILE A 517 -3.63 -18.73 -13.58
C ILE A 517 -3.14 -20.13 -13.13
N SER A 518 -3.86 -21.18 -13.52
CA SER A 518 -3.49 -22.57 -13.24
C SER A 518 -3.91 -23.48 -14.39
N GLY A 519 -3.02 -24.39 -14.81
CA GLY A 519 -3.28 -25.27 -15.97
C GLY A 519 -3.59 -24.51 -17.27
N GLY A 520 -3.03 -23.30 -17.42
CA GLY A 520 -3.28 -22.41 -18.55
C GLY A 520 -4.64 -21.71 -18.54
N LYS A 521 -5.40 -21.75 -17.44
CA LYS A 521 -6.74 -21.14 -17.30
C LYS A 521 -6.83 -20.25 -16.08
N ALA A 522 -7.71 -19.25 -16.12
CA ALA A 522 -7.98 -18.37 -15.00
C ALA A 522 -8.51 -19.16 -13.78
N VAL A 523 -7.94 -18.90 -12.61
CA VAL A 523 -8.43 -19.44 -11.33
C VAL A 523 -9.62 -18.59 -10.88
N TYR A 524 -10.80 -19.02 -11.29
CA TYR A 524 -12.02 -18.24 -11.11
C TYR A 524 -12.79 -18.52 -9.82
N ARG A 525 -12.47 -19.63 -9.14
CA ARG A 525 -12.82 -19.84 -7.74
C ARG A 525 -11.66 -19.31 -6.92
N MET A 526 -11.74 -18.05 -6.57
CA MET A 526 -10.64 -17.30 -6.00
C MET A 526 -10.43 -17.67 -4.53
N ARG A 527 -9.21 -17.44 -4.04
CA ARG A 527 -8.82 -17.69 -2.63
C ARG A 527 -9.65 -16.88 -1.64
N THR A 528 -10.08 -15.69 -2.05
CA THR A 528 -10.94 -14.76 -1.32
C THR A 528 -12.40 -15.25 -1.19
N GLY A 529 -12.75 -16.36 -1.85
CA GLY A 529 -14.09 -16.94 -1.84
C GLY A 529 -14.97 -16.52 -3.02
N ASN A 530 -14.55 -15.55 -3.83
CA ASN A 530 -15.27 -15.14 -5.03
C ASN A 530 -15.33 -16.25 -6.07
N THR A 531 -16.40 -16.23 -6.87
CA THR A 531 -16.52 -17.09 -8.04
C THR A 531 -16.87 -16.29 -9.28
N TYR A 532 -15.87 -15.78 -9.99
CA TYR A 532 -16.05 -14.98 -11.22
C TYR A 532 -16.33 -15.88 -12.41
N SER A 533 -17.60 -16.26 -12.57
CA SER A 533 -18.08 -17.15 -13.64
C SER A 533 -19.41 -16.67 -14.17
N GLU A 534 -19.43 -16.28 -15.44
CA GLU A 534 -20.58 -15.68 -16.11
C GLU A 534 -20.83 -16.36 -17.46
N THR A 535 -22.01 -16.15 -18.07
CA THR A 535 -22.34 -16.66 -19.40
C THR A 535 -23.00 -15.59 -20.26
N TRP A 536 -22.36 -15.23 -21.38
CA TRP A 536 -22.90 -14.26 -22.33
C TRP A 536 -23.42 -14.98 -23.57
N LYS A 537 -24.68 -14.75 -23.90
CA LYS A 537 -25.36 -15.32 -25.06
C LYS A 537 -25.32 -14.32 -26.21
N PHE A 538 -24.52 -14.63 -27.23
CA PHE A 538 -24.37 -13.82 -28.43
C PHE A 538 -25.34 -14.24 -29.54
N PRO A 539 -25.95 -13.29 -30.26
CA PRO A 539 -26.78 -13.57 -31.43
C PRO A 539 -25.92 -13.93 -32.66
N SER A 540 -26.55 -14.23 -33.79
CA SER A 540 -25.85 -14.54 -35.05
C SER A 540 -25.31 -13.31 -35.79
N GLN A 541 -25.55 -12.11 -35.28
CA GLN A 541 -25.06 -10.85 -35.83
C GLN A 541 -23.86 -10.34 -35.03
N GLY A 542 -22.96 -9.61 -35.68
CA GLY A 542 -21.84 -8.93 -35.01
C GLY A 542 -22.33 -8.10 -33.83
N THR A 543 -21.91 -8.47 -32.62
CA THR A 543 -22.35 -7.82 -31.38
C THR A 543 -21.17 -7.66 -30.44
N THR A 544 -21.02 -6.44 -29.93
CA THR A 544 -20.02 -6.08 -28.93
C THR A 544 -20.73 -5.72 -27.65
N PHE A 545 -20.49 -6.51 -26.60
CA PHE A 545 -21.07 -6.28 -25.28
C PHE A 545 -19.97 -5.85 -24.30
N ALA A 546 -20.26 -4.83 -23.49
CA ALA A 546 -19.40 -4.37 -22.41
C ALA A 546 -20.09 -4.71 -21.08
N GLY A 547 -19.39 -5.43 -20.20
CA GLY A 547 -19.93 -5.73 -18.89
C GLY A 547 -19.99 -4.50 -17.97
N TYR A 548 -20.75 -4.59 -16.88
CA TYR A 548 -21.02 -3.50 -15.92
C TYR A 548 -20.50 -3.78 -14.49
N SER A 549 -19.70 -4.81 -14.31
CA SER A 549 -19.26 -5.26 -12.99
C SER A 549 -17.95 -4.60 -12.59
N LEU A 550 -17.71 -4.62 -11.29
CA LEU A 550 -16.43 -4.24 -10.73
C LEU A 550 -15.77 -5.54 -10.28
N LYS A 551 -14.77 -6.04 -11.01
CA LYS A 551 -14.02 -7.28 -10.71
C LYS A 551 -12.53 -6.96 -10.79
N ALA A 552 -11.68 -7.59 -9.98
CA ALA A 552 -10.23 -7.53 -10.21
C ALA A 552 -9.76 -8.83 -10.87
N PHE A 553 -9.07 -8.73 -11.99
CA PHE A 553 -8.56 -9.89 -12.72
C PHE A 553 -7.39 -9.53 -13.63
N ARG A 554 -6.50 -10.49 -13.86
CA ARG A 554 -5.48 -10.42 -14.93
C ARG A 554 -5.76 -11.40 -16.06
N TYR A 555 -6.38 -12.52 -15.71
CA TYR A 555 -6.58 -13.65 -16.60
C TYR A 555 -8.07 -13.85 -16.87
N VAL A 556 -8.39 -14.10 -18.13
CA VAL A 556 -9.75 -14.45 -18.57
C VAL A 556 -9.68 -15.75 -19.35
N THR A 557 -10.55 -16.70 -19.03
CA THR A 557 -10.77 -17.87 -19.87
C THR A 557 -12.16 -17.81 -20.48
N LEU A 558 -12.20 -17.82 -21.81
CA LEU A 558 -13.42 -17.94 -22.60
C LEU A 558 -13.62 -19.41 -22.97
N TYR A 559 -14.83 -19.91 -22.84
CA TYR A 559 -15.23 -21.23 -23.31
C TYR A 559 -16.35 -21.11 -24.33
N ASN A 560 -16.34 -22.01 -25.32
CA ASN A 560 -17.31 -22.03 -26.42
C ASN A 560 -17.33 -20.74 -27.24
N TYR A 561 -16.18 -20.05 -27.33
CA TYR A 561 -16.05 -18.90 -28.22
C TYR A 561 -16.05 -19.40 -29.68
N PRO A 562 -16.94 -18.88 -30.55
CA PRO A 562 -17.29 -19.55 -31.81
C PRO A 562 -16.28 -19.32 -32.94
N GLU A 563 -15.36 -18.39 -32.74
CA GLU A 563 -14.48 -17.88 -33.79
C GLU A 563 -13.04 -17.75 -33.30
N LYS A 564 -12.13 -17.37 -34.20
CA LYS A 564 -10.76 -17.00 -33.81
C LYS A 564 -10.82 -15.74 -32.96
N LEU A 565 -10.31 -15.80 -31.73
CA LEU A 565 -10.21 -14.63 -30.86
C LEU A 565 -8.98 -13.80 -31.25
N THR A 566 -9.19 -12.51 -31.45
CA THR A 566 -8.17 -11.51 -31.77
C THR A 566 -8.24 -10.36 -30.76
N ALA A 567 -7.16 -9.58 -30.63
CA ALA A 567 -7.05 -8.54 -29.61
C ALA A 567 -8.13 -7.44 -29.74
N ASP A 568 -8.59 -7.13 -30.95
CA ASP A 568 -9.69 -6.19 -31.21
C ASP A 568 -11.06 -6.70 -30.71
N LYS A 569 -11.22 -8.02 -30.53
CA LYS A 569 -12.47 -8.62 -30.09
C LYS A 569 -12.61 -8.74 -28.57
N ILE A 570 -11.55 -8.51 -27.81
CA ILE A 570 -11.60 -8.50 -26.34
C ILE A 570 -10.74 -7.38 -25.76
N GLN A 571 -11.32 -6.60 -24.86
CA GLN A 571 -10.64 -5.53 -24.15
C GLN A 571 -11.01 -5.61 -22.67
N GLY A 572 -10.07 -5.30 -21.77
CA GLY A 572 -10.37 -4.99 -20.38
C GLY A 572 -10.98 -3.59 -20.28
N LEU A 573 -11.79 -3.35 -19.27
CA LEU A 573 -12.43 -2.08 -18.96
C LEU A 573 -12.00 -1.66 -17.56
N GLN A 574 -10.86 -0.95 -17.47
CA GLN A 574 -10.35 -0.43 -16.20
C GLN A 574 -11.22 0.73 -15.72
N THR A 575 -11.72 0.64 -14.50
CA THR A 575 -12.55 1.64 -13.83
C THR A 575 -11.70 2.34 -12.78
N SER A 576 -11.31 3.58 -13.03
CA SER A 576 -10.49 4.37 -12.11
C SER A 576 -10.65 5.86 -12.39
N ILE A 577 -10.26 6.69 -11.43
CA ILE A 577 -10.05 8.12 -11.68
C ILE A 577 -8.83 8.25 -12.59
N PRO A 578 -8.90 9.04 -13.68
CA PRO A 578 -7.75 9.27 -14.55
C PRO A 578 -6.60 9.97 -13.81
N SER A 579 -5.38 9.48 -14.02
CA SER A 579 -4.18 10.23 -13.65
C SER A 579 -3.88 11.30 -14.69
N ASP A 580 -3.28 12.42 -14.28
CA ASP A 580 -2.75 13.43 -15.19
C ASP A 580 -1.30 13.10 -15.56
N PRO A 581 -1.00 12.70 -16.82
CA PRO A 581 0.36 12.38 -17.24
C PRO A 581 1.33 13.57 -17.11
N ALA A 582 0.84 14.82 -17.21
CA ALA A 582 1.67 16.01 -17.06
C ALA A 582 2.17 16.22 -15.63
N GLN A 583 1.62 15.49 -14.66
CA GLN A 583 2.05 15.48 -13.26
C GLN A 583 2.61 14.13 -12.84
N ALA A 584 2.97 13.24 -13.77
CA ALA A 584 3.52 11.95 -13.41
C ALA A 584 4.83 12.10 -12.62
N THR A 585 4.88 11.48 -11.45
CA THR A 585 6.13 11.21 -10.74
C THR A 585 6.95 10.21 -11.55
N SER A 586 8.28 10.25 -11.45
CA SER A 586 9.18 9.27 -12.05
C SER A 586 10.26 8.80 -11.07
N PHE A 587 10.69 7.54 -11.25
CA PHE A 587 11.82 6.94 -10.55
C PHE A 587 12.63 6.11 -11.54
N THR A 588 13.95 6.21 -11.47
CA THR A 588 14.85 5.38 -12.27
C THR A 588 16.10 5.05 -11.47
N SER A 589 16.42 3.77 -11.39
CA SER A 589 17.65 3.24 -10.80
C SER A 589 18.39 2.34 -11.79
N GLN A 590 19.67 2.08 -11.52
CA GLN A 590 20.44 1.04 -12.20
C GLN A 590 20.03 -0.37 -11.74
N ASN A 591 19.50 -0.50 -10.51
CA ASN A 591 18.85 -1.72 -10.04
C ASN A 591 17.48 -1.97 -10.71
N SER A 592 17.36 -3.05 -11.48
CA SER A 592 16.12 -3.41 -12.16
C SER A 592 14.98 -3.84 -11.23
N LEU A 593 15.29 -4.39 -10.05
CA LEU A 593 14.27 -4.77 -9.06
C LEU A 593 13.61 -3.51 -8.49
N LEU A 594 14.37 -2.48 -8.14
CA LEU A 594 13.80 -1.22 -7.64
C LEU A 594 12.90 -0.53 -8.69
N ASN A 595 13.30 -0.56 -9.96
CA ASN A 595 12.44 -0.09 -11.05
C ASN A 595 11.14 -0.91 -11.15
N SER A 596 11.22 -2.22 -10.91
CA SER A 596 10.05 -3.11 -10.92
C SER A 596 9.13 -2.88 -9.71
N ILE A 597 9.70 -2.62 -8.53
CA ILE A 597 8.95 -2.21 -7.34
C ILE A 597 8.22 -0.89 -7.61
N TYR A 598 8.91 0.09 -8.19
CA TYR A 598 8.29 1.35 -8.60
C TYR A 598 7.14 1.13 -9.60
N SER A 599 7.33 0.31 -10.64
CA SER A 599 6.28 0.01 -11.62
C SER A 599 5.07 -0.71 -11.00
N LEU A 600 5.30 -1.65 -10.07
CA LEU A 600 4.25 -2.30 -9.29
C LEU A 600 3.46 -1.27 -8.48
N THR A 601 4.15 -0.40 -7.75
CA THR A 601 3.56 0.66 -6.92
C THR A 601 2.78 1.69 -7.74
N GLN A 602 3.31 2.10 -8.90
CA GLN A 602 2.62 3.01 -9.82
C GLN A 602 1.34 2.39 -10.39
N HIS A 603 1.38 1.11 -10.76
CA HIS A 603 0.18 0.43 -11.25
C HIS A 603 -0.86 0.27 -10.15
N THR A 604 -0.44 -0.12 -8.94
CA THR A 604 -1.33 -0.15 -7.76
C THR A 604 -2.08 1.16 -7.63
N ASP A 605 -1.39 2.31 -7.61
CA ASP A 605 -2.08 3.61 -7.50
C ASP A 605 -3.09 3.82 -8.64
N SER A 606 -2.65 3.71 -9.89
CA SER A 606 -3.49 4.01 -11.05
C SER A 606 -4.68 3.06 -11.25
N ALA A 607 -4.58 1.82 -10.73
CA ALA A 607 -5.63 0.81 -10.83
C ALA A 607 -6.63 0.90 -9.68
N THR A 608 -6.18 1.35 -8.49
CA THR A 608 -7.00 1.41 -7.27
C THR A 608 -7.47 2.81 -6.90
N THR A 609 -7.05 3.86 -7.63
CA THR A 609 -7.57 5.22 -7.42
C THR A 609 -9.06 5.28 -7.81
N MET A 610 -9.90 5.36 -6.79
CA MET A 610 -11.35 5.45 -6.87
C MET A 610 -11.82 6.53 -5.88
N ASP A 611 -13.08 6.95 -5.98
CA ASP A 611 -13.71 7.94 -5.09
C ASP A 611 -13.52 7.66 -3.59
N THR A 612 -13.53 6.38 -3.20
CA THR A 612 -13.11 5.89 -1.89
C THR A 612 -12.15 4.74 -2.09
N VAL A 613 -11.25 4.55 -1.14
CA VAL A 613 -10.18 3.55 -1.23
C VAL A 613 -10.56 2.35 -0.36
N PRO A 614 -11.08 1.25 -0.94
CA PRO A 614 -11.30 0.01 -0.19
C PRO A 614 -10.00 -0.76 0.03
N ASP A 615 -10.03 -1.70 0.98
CA ASP A 615 -9.03 -2.76 1.18
C ASP A 615 -8.67 -3.45 -0.14
N SER A 616 -9.69 -3.86 -0.88
CA SER A 616 -9.56 -4.62 -2.11
C SER A 616 -10.86 -4.62 -2.89
N ILE A 617 -10.78 -4.89 -4.19
CA ILE A 617 -11.96 -5.07 -5.04
C ILE A 617 -12.44 -6.51 -5.06
N THR A 618 -11.61 -7.46 -4.66
CA THR A 618 -11.97 -8.87 -4.71
C THR A 618 -12.68 -9.32 -3.45
N ARG A 619 -12.23 -8.93 -2.24
CA ARG A 619 -12.64 -9.56 -1.00
C ARG A 619 -13.75 -8.79 -0.26
N GLU A 620 -13.45 -7.66 0.38
CA GLU A 620 -14.37 -6.99 1.31
C GLU A 620 -15.00 -5.71 0.73
N ARG A 621 -14.26 -4.96 -0.09
CA ARG A 621 -14.65 -3.68 -0.71
C ARG A 621 -15.03 -2.61 0.31
N ARG A 622 -14.32 -2.56 1.44
CA ARG A 622 -14.59 -1.61 2.52
C ARG A 622 -13.34 -0.76 2.79
N PRO A 623 -13.49 0.55 2.98
CA PRO A 623 -12.38 1.35 3.47
C PRO A 623 -11.99 0.99 4.90
N TYR A 624 -10.69 1.01 5.17
CA TYR A 624 -10.11 0.86 6.51
C TYR A 624 -9.04 1.95 6.73
N GLU A 625 -8.85 2.32 7.99
CA GLU A 625 -7.96 3.43 8.35
C GLU A 625 -6.48 3.10 8.09
N GLY A 626 -6.04 1.86 8.38
CA GLY A 626 -4.67 1.43 8.10
C GLY A 626 -4.35 1.44 6.61
N ASP A 627 -5.27 0.92 5.79
CA ASP A 627 -5.22 0.93 4.34
C ASP A 627 -5.11 2.34 3.78
N ASN A 628 -6.01 3.23 4.21
CA ASN A 628 -6.04 4.59 3.71
C ASN A 628 -4.81 5.40 4.16
N LEU A 629 -4.25 5.13 5.34
CA LEU A 629 -2.99 5.77 5.77
C LEU A 629 -1.83 5.44 4.82
N ILE A 630 -1.69 4.16 4.47
CA ILE A 630 -0.61 3.70 3.57
C ILE A 630 -0.88 4.17 2.14
N TYR A 631 -2.12 4.05 1.68
CA TYR A 631 -2.52 4.49 0.35
C TYR A 631 -2.41 6.00 0.17
N GLN A 632 -2.71 6.80 1.18
CA GLN A 632 -2.52 8.24 1.15
C GLN A 632 -1.04 8.59 0.95
N SER A 633 -0.12 7.88 1.62
CA SER A 633 1.33 8.02 1.40
C SER A 633 1.73 7.64 -0.04
N LEU A 634 1.11 6.59 -0.60
CA LEU A 634 1.27 6.23 -2.02
C LEU A 634 0.80 7.37 -2.95
N GLN A 635 -0.41 7.89 -2.76
CA GLN A 635 -0.97 8.96 -3.58
C GLN A 635 -0.08 10.20 -3.61
N PHE A 636 0.42 10.62 -2.43
CA PHE A 636 1.34 11.74 -2.35
C PHE A 636 2.67 11.45 -3.03
N SER A 637 3.18 10.22 -2.91
CA SER A 637 4.39 9.78 -3.61
C SER A 637 4.21 9.76 -5.13
N MET A 638 2.99 9.53 -5.63
CA MET A 638 2.68 9.57 -7.06
C MET A 638 2.39 10.99 -7.57
N GLY A 639 2.23 11.97 -6.67
CA GLY A 639 1.93 13.36 -7.00
C GLY A 639 0.44 13.64 -7.20
N SER A 640 -0.43 12.79 -6.65
CA SER A 640 -1.88 13.00 -6.62
C SER A 640 -2.27 14.16 -5.69
N GLN A 641 -3.47 14.71 -5.92
CA GLN A 641 -4.08 15.73 -5.06
C GLN A 641 -4.55 15.19 -3.70
N GLY A 642 -4.70 13.86 -3.58
CA GLY A 642 -5.09 13.16 -2.36
C GLY A 642 -6.58 13.27 -1.99
N LEU A 643 -7.43 13.73 -2.91
CA LEU A 643 -8.85 13.97 -2.64
C LEU A 643 -9.62 12.68 -2.39
N GLU A 644 -9.19 11.56 -2.98
CA GLU A 644 -9.75 10.24 -2.75
C GLU A 644 -9.48 9.75 -1.33
N SER A 645 -8.23 9.92 -0.85
CA SER A 645 -7.87 9.63 0.54
C SER A 645 -8.62 10.54 1.51
N ARG A 646 -8.79 11.84 1.17
CA ARG A 646 -9.58 12.79 1.96
C ARG A 646 -11.05 12.38 2.05
N ASN A 647 -11.66 12.00 0.93
CA ASN A 647 -13.03 11.49 0.91
C ASN A 647 -13.16 10.20 1.74
N THR A 648 -12.15 9.34 1.66
CA THR A 648 -12.08 8.11 2.46
C THR A 648 -11.95 8.41 3.95
N TRP A 649 -11.17 9.41 4.37
CA TRP A 649 -11.11 9.85 5.77
C TRP A 649 -12.45 10.37 6.28
N ASN A 650 -13.17 11.16 5.48
CA ASN A 650 -14.51 11.62 5.84
C ASN A 650 -15.46 10.45 6.11
N TRP A 651 -15.40 9.41 5.28
CA TRP A 651 -16.18 8.21 5.46
C TRP A 651 -15.75 7.43 6.72
N LEU A 652 -14.45 7.25 6.96
CA LEU A 652 -13.89 6.50 8.08
C LEU A 652 -14.13 7.17 9.45
N ILE A 653 -14.12 8.50 9.51
CA ILE A 653 -14.47 9.25 10.73
C ILE A 653 -15.91 8.94 11.16
N ASP A 654 -16.82 8.82 10.20
CA ASP A 654 -18.24 8.53 10.45
C ASP A 654 -18.55 7.03 10.55
N ASN A 655 -17.63 6.16 10.08
CA ASN A 655 -17.80 4.71 10.00
C ASN A 655 -16.54 3.96 10.48
N PRO A 656 -16.04 4.23 11.70
CA PRO A 656 -14.76 3.72 12.15
C PRO A 656 -14.77 2.20 12.29
N SER A 657 -13.64 1.56 11.99
CA SER A 657 -13.45 0.13 12.19
C SER A 657 -13.41 -0.25 13.68
N GLN A 658 -13.42 -1.54 13.97
CA GLN A 658 -13.35 -2.08 15.32
C GLN A 658 -11.96 -1.94 15.96
N TYR A 659 -10.92 -1.60 15.21
CA TYR A 659 -9.55 -1.65 15.73
C TYR A 659 -9.14 -0.37 16.46
N THR A 660 -8.44 -0.51 17.59
CA THR A 660 -8.00 0.61 18.43
C THR A 660 -7.03 1.53 17.69
N GLU A 661 -5.96 0.97 17.12
CA GLU A 661 -4.92 1.72 16.41
C GLU A 661 -5.49 2.44 15.19
N TYR A 662 -6.32 1.73 14.42
CA TYR A 662 -6.98 2.28 13.23
C TYR A 662 -7.88 3.45 13.62
N GLY A 663 -8.60 3.35 14.73
CA GLY A 663 -9.42 4.45 15.24
C GLY A 663 -8.65 5.74 15.56
N LEU A 664 -7.32 5.68 15.74
CA LEU A 664 -6.46 6.84 15.97
C LEU A 664 -5.92 7.45 14.66
N MET A 665 -5.83 6.65 13.59
CA MET A 665 -5.21 7.03 12.32
C MET A 665 -5.93 8.16 11.55
N PRO A 666 -7.25 8.43 11.68
CA PRO A 666 -7.84 9.62 11.06
C PRO A 666 -7.15 10.92 11.47
N VAL A 667 -6.64 11.02 12.70
CA VAL A 667 -5.88 12.19 13.16
C VAL A 667 -4.56 12.32 12.40
N LEU A 668 -3.86 11.20 12.18
CA LEU A 668 -2.63 11.13 11.40
C LEU A 668 -2.89 11.49 9.94
N GLY A 669 -3.93 10.91 9.33
CA GLY A 669 -4.27 11.12 7.93
C GLY A 669 -4.72 12.54 7.59
N VAL A 670 -5.48 13.20 8.49
CA VAL A 670 -5.85 14.61 8.32
C VAL A 670 -4.64 15.53 8.50
N TYR A 671 -3.73 15.20 9.42
CA TYR A 671 -2.45 15.90 9.53
C TYR A 671 -1.59 15.75 8.26
N GLN A 672 -1.47 14.53 7.73
CA GLN A 672 -0.75 14.26 6.49
C GLN A 672 -1.38 15.00 5.30
N ASP A 673 -2.71 15.03 5.20
CA ASP A 673 -3.41 15.86 4.23
C ASP A 673 -3.06 17.35 4.40
N TYR A 674 -3.10 17.89 5.61
CA TYR A 674 -2.79 19.30 5.85
C TYR A 674 -1.35 19.66 5.46
N ILE A 675 -0.34 18.87 5.83
CA ILE A 675 1.06 19.19 5.50
C ILE A 675 1.33 19.13 3.99
N HIS A 676 0.62 18.27 3.24
CA HIS A 676 0.76 18.17 1.78
C HIS A 676 -0.08 19.22 1.02
N THR A 677 -1.23 19.62 1.57
CA THR A 677 -2.20 20.47 0.87
C THR A 677 -2.18 21.93 1.33
N GLY A 678 -1.80 22.19 2.58
CA GLY A 678 -1.94 23.49 3.24
C GLY A 678 -3.40 23.87 3.52
N ASP A 679 -4.35 22.96 3.31
CA ASP A 679 -5.79 23.25 3.36
C ASP A 679 -6.32 23.22 4.78
N VAL A 680 -6.29 24.39 5.43
CA VAL A 680 -6.83 24.57 6.78
C VAL A 680 -8.37 24.52 6.81
N GLN A 681 -9.08 24.69 5.68
CA GLN A 681 -10.54 24.55 5.64
C GLN A 681 -10.93 23.12 5.94
N TYR A 682 -10.24 22.16 5.34
CA TYR A 682 -10.49 20.75 5.61
C TYR A 682 -10.29 20.43 7.09
N VAL A 683 -9.15 20.82 7.66
CA VAL A 683 -8.85 20.66 9.09
C VAL A 683 -9.99 21.23 9.94
N ARG A 684 -10.41 22.47 9.67
CA ARG A 684 -11.48 23.16 10.40
C ARG A 684 -12.81 22.39 10.35
N SER A 685 -13.13 21.78 9.21
CA SER A 685 -14.38 21.05 8.99
C SER A 685 -14.49 19.74 9.80
N VAL A 686 -13.36 19.09 10.10
CA VAL A 686 -13.33 17.79 10.80
C VAL A 686 -12.75 17.87 12.21
N TYR A 687 -12.16 19.00 12.62
CA TYR A 687 -11.40 19.12 13.86
C TYR A 687 -12.15 18.65 15.09
N SER A 688 -13.43 19.04 15.27
CA SER A 688 -14.22 18.61 16.43
C SER A 688 -14.38 17.09 16.52
N LYS A 689 -14.59 16.41 15.38
CA LYS A 689 -14.66 14.94 15.32
C LYS A 689 -13.31 14.30 15.67
N LEU A 690 -12.20 14.90 15.23
CA LEU A 690 -10.86 14.44 15.63
C LEU A 690 -10.62 14.60 17.14
N GLN A 691 -11.15 15.67 17.76
CA GLN A 691 -11.07 15.82 19.21
C GLN A 691 -11.86 14.72 19.94
N GLU A 692 -13.01 14.33 19.41
CA GLU A 692 -13.84 13.25 19.99
C GLU A 692 -13.13 11.90 19.97
N ILE A 693 -12.38 11.58 18.91
CA ILE A 693 -11.56 10.35 18.82
C ILE A 693 -10.64 10.22 20.05
N LEU A 694 -9.97 11.32 20.45
CA LEU A 694 -8.99 11.30 21.55
C LEU A 694 -9.56 11.62 22.94
N ARG A 695 -10.79 12.12 23.05
CA ARG A 695 -11.37 12.61 24.33
C ARG A 695 -12.62 11.86 24.80
N SER A 696 -13.33 11.17 23.91
CA SER A 696 -14.65 10.59 24.22
C SER A 696 -14.62 9.29 25.04
N GLY A 697 -13.47 8.60 25.11
CA GLY A 697 -13.38 7.24 25.63
C GLY A 697 -13.94 6.17 24.68
N LYS A 698 -14.33 6.54 23.44
CA LYS A 698 -14.85 5.58 22.45
C LYS A 698 -13.75 4.77 21.73
N VAL A 699 -12.52 5.29 21.67
CA VAL A 699 -11.39 4.66 20.99
C VAL A 699 -10.32 4.23 21.99
N ILE A 700 -9.91 5.13 22.87
CA ILE A 700 -8.87 4.90 23.88
C ILE A 700 -9.29 5.43 25.25
N ASP A 701 -8.77 4.78 26.29
CA ASP A 701 -8.84 5.23 27.69
C ASP A 701 -7.45 5.65 28.16
N TYR A 702 -7.28 6.91 28.56
CA TYR A 702 -6.01 7.43 29.08
C TYR A 702 -5.89 7.26 30.61
N ASP A 703 -4.86 6.54 31.06
CA ASP A 703 -4.49 6.43 32.47
C ASP A 703 -3.55 7.58 32.87
N SER A 704 -4.09 8.56 33.59
CA SER A 704 -3.35 9.75 34.02
C SER A 704 -2.24 9.48 35.03
N LYS A 705 -2.20 8.30 35.67
CA LYS A 705 -1.13 7.90 36.60
C LYS A 705 0.04 7.24 35.88
N LEU A 706 -0.26 6.50 34.81
CA LEU A 706 0.75 5.84 33.99
C LEU A 706 1.25 6.72 32.84
N HIS A 707 0.45 7.71 32.43
CA HIS A 707 0.64 8.45 31.18
C HIS A 707 0.64 7.53 29.95
N LEU A 708 -0.11 6.43 30.02
CA LEU A 708 -0.31 5.47 28.92
C LEU A 708 -1.81 5.32 28.63
N VAL A 709 -2.13 4.84 27.43
CA VAL A 709 -3.48 4.53 26.99
C VAL A 709 -3.69 3.03 26.84
N LYS A 710 -4.94 2.60 26.94
CA LYS A 710 -5.41 1.27 26.52
C LYS A 710 -6.58 1.44 25.56
N GLY A 711 -6.86 0.42 24.74
CA GLY A 711 -8.06 0.39 23.91
C GLY A 711 -9.34 0.47 24.74
N ALA A 712 -10.35 1.15 24.21
CA ALA A 712 -11.68 1.16 24.81
C ALA A 712 -12.30 -0.24 24.77
N SER A 713 -13.19 -0.57 25.72
CA SER A 713 -13.76 -1.94 25.83
C SER A 713 -14.60 -2.39 24.62
N SER A 714 -14.95 -1.48 23.72
CA SER A 714 -15.68 -1.75 22.48
C SER A 714 -14.76 -1.91 21.26
N LYS A 715 -13.43 -1.86 21.45
CA LYS A 715 -12.42 -1.93 20.41
C LYS A 715 -11.58 -3.19 20.56
N GLU A 716 -11.02 -3.63 19.44
CA GLU A 716 -10.07 -4.73 19.34
C GLU A 716 -8.67 -4.18 19.08
N ASP A 717 -7.65 -4.73 19.72
CA ASP A 717 -6.27 -4.31 19.48
C ASP A 717 -5.65 -5.14 18.35
N LEU A 718 -5.01 -4.50 17.37
CA LEU A 718 -4.50 -5.19 16.18
C LEU A 718 -3.00 -5.48 16.27
N VAL A 719 -2.19 -4.46 16.55
CA VAL A 719 -0.70 -4.44 16.42
C VAL A 719 -0.20 -4.72 15.00
N ASP A 720 -0.55 -5.87 14.42
CA ASP A 720 -0.23 -6.29 13.05
C ASP A 720 -1.35 -7.15 12.45
N TRP A 721 -1.41 -7.25 11.11
CA TRP A 721 -2.40 -8.07 10.42
C TRP A 721 -1.82 -8.95 9.31
N PRO A 722 -2.17 -10.25 9.25
CA PRO A 722 -2.99 -11.01 10.22
C PRO A 722 -2.26 -11.24 11.55
N ARG A 723 -2.98 -11.59 12.63
CA ARG A 723 -2.37 -11.87 13.96
C ARG A 723 -1.41 -13.07 13.94
N THR A 724 -1.42 -13.88 12.89
CA THR A 724 -0.40 -14.92 12.67
C THR A 724 1.00 -14.35 12.40
N GLU A 725 1.12 -13.05 12.10
CA GLU A 725 2.40 -12.36 11.92
C GLU A 725 2.93 -11.73 13.22
N THR A 726 2.26 -11.96 14.37
CA THR A 726 2.72 -11.57 15.72
C THR A 726 2.85 -12.80 16.65
N PRO A 727 3.66 -13.81 16.29
CA PRO A 727 3.81 -15.02 17.09
C PRO A 727 4.31 -14.69 18.50
N GLY A 728 3.72 -15.30 19.52
CA GLY A 728 4.09 -15.10 20.92
C GLY A 728 3.52 -13.83 21.57
N PHE A 729 2.83 -12.97 20.82
CA PHE A 729 2.21 -11.76 21.38
C PHE A 729 0.99 -12.13 22.23
N ASP A 730 1.03 -11.78 23.52
CA ASP A 730 -0.05 -12.05 24.47
C ASP A 730 -1.08 -10.91 24.45
N TYR A 731 -2.03 -10.97 23.51
CA TYR A 731 -3.05 -9.95 23.31
C TYR A 731 -3.99 -9.76 24.52
N GLU A 732 -4.26 -10.84 25.25
CA GLU A 732 -5.23 -10.90 26.36
C GLU A 732 -4.64 -10.33 27.66
N ASN A 733 -3.37 -10.67 27.96
CA ASN A 733 -2.72 -10.20 29.18
C ASN A 733 -2.13 -8.80 29.04
N THR A 734 -1.84 -8.34 27.81
CA THR A 734 -1.23 -7.03 27.57
C THR A 734 -2.29 -5.92 27.48
N THR A 735 -2.47 -5.16 28.55
CA THR A 735 -3.49 -4.10 28.64
C THR A 735 -3.04 -2.77 28.00
N TYR A 736 -1.80 -2.34 28.26
CA TYR A 736 -1.23 -1.10 27.71
C TYR A 736 -0.20 -1.45 26.65
N LYS A 737 -0.66 -1.79 25.44
CA LYS A 737 0.20 -2.25 24.35
C LYS A 737 1.09 -1.12 23.82
N THR A 738 2.35 -1.43 23.53
CA THR A 738 3.34 -0.44 23.09
C THR A 738 2.95 0.20 21.77
N ALA A 739 2.58 -0.58 20.74
CA ALA A 739 2.16 -0.04 19.44
C ALA A 739 1.00 0.97 19.56
N ILE A 740 -0.04 0.65 20.33
CA ILE A 740 -1.18 1.57 20.58
C ILE A 740 -0.71 2.88 21.21
N ASN A 741 0.20 2.80 22.17
CA ASN A 741 0.72 3.99 22.84
C ASN A 741 1.56 4.86 21.91
N VAL A 742 2.32 4.25 20.99
CA VAL A 742 3.05 4.99 19.93
C VAL A 742 2.07 5.71 19.00
N PHE A 743 1.02 5.03 18.52
CA PHE A 743 -0.02 5.69 17.70
C PHE A 743 -0.77 6.79 18.47
N ALA A 744 -1.02 6.61 19.76
CA ALA A 744 -1.66 7.62 20.58
C ALA A 744 -0.76 8.85 20.80
N TYR A 745 0.54 8.65 21.03
CA TYR A 745 1.52 9.74 21.06
C TYR A 745 1.46 10.55 19.76
N GLU A 746 1.53 9.87 18.62
CA GLU A 746 1.54 10.49 17.30
C GLU A 746 0.23 11.24 17.03
N ALA A 747 -0.92 10.65 17.37
CA ALA A 747 -2.21 11.29 17.23
C ALA A 747 -2.32 12.57 18.08
N TYR A 748 -1.85 12.55 19.33
CA TYR A 748 -1.83 13.77 20.16
C TYR A 748 -0.85 14.82 19.64
N ALA A 749 0.32 14.42 19.12
CA ALA A 749 1.28 15.34 18.52
C ALA A 749 0.71 16.01 17.27
N ASN A 750 0.09 15.23 16.39
CA ASN A 750 -0.53 15.72 15.16
C ASN A 750 -1.73 16.62 15.44
N LEU A 751 -2.58 16.28 16.42
CA LEU A 751 -3.69 17.15 16.80
C LEU A 751 -3.20 18.46 17.46
N SER A 752 -2.09 18.42 18.19
CA SER A 752 -1.43 19.64 18.69
C SER A 752 -1.00 20.56 17.54
N TYR A 753 -0.40 19.99 16.49
CA TYR A 753 0.00 20.75 15.31
C TYR A 753 -1.22 21.36 14.58
N LEU A 754 -2.26 20.56 14.35
CA LEU A 754 -3.51 21.02 13.72
C LEU A 754 -4.20 22.11 14.56
N ALA A 755 -4.15 22.03 15.90
CA ALA A 755 -4.65 23.08 16.77
C ALA A 755 -3.88 24.40 16.59
N GLY A 756 -2.57 24.32 16.38
CA GLY A 756 -1.72 25.47 16.03
C GLY A 756 -2.13 26.11 14.70
N ALA A 757 -2.35 25.28 13.66
CA ALA A 757 -2.84 25.72 12.35
C ALA A 757 -4.22 26.41 12.41
N LEU A 758 -5.08 26.01 13.35
CA LEU A 758 -6.36 26.65 13.63
C LEU A 758 -6.25 27.85 14.59
N HIS A 759 -5.04 28.26 14.96
CA HIS A 759 -4.76 29.33 15.92
C HIS A 759 -5.43 29.13 17.29
N ASN A 760 -5.44 27.87 17.77
CA ASN A 760 -5.96 27.49 19.08
C ASN A 760 -4.81 27.09 20.04
N PRO A 761 -4.14 28.06 20.68
CA PRO A 761 -2.95 27.80 21.50
C PRO A 761 -3.25 26.98 22.76
N GLN A 762 -4.50 26.97 23.26
CA GLN A 762 -4.90 26.19 24.43
C GLN A 762 -4.91 24.70 24.12
N ASP A 763 -5.57 24.31 23.02
CA ASP A 763 -5.58 22.93 22.56
C ASP A 763 -4.18 22.50 22.12
N GLN A 764 -3.46 23.35 21.37
CA GLN A 764 -2.08 23.08 20.95
C GLN A 764 -1.21 22.70 22.15
N LYS A 765 -1.22 23.51 23.21
CA LYS A 765 -0.47 23.20 24.43
C LYS A 765 -0.97 21.93 25.12
N ALA A 766 -2.29 21.78 25.31
CA ALA A 766 -2.85 20.64 26.04
C ALA A 766 -2.54 19.29 25.37
N TYR A 767 -2.64 19.23 24.04
CA TYR A 767 -2.31 18.03 23.27
C TYR A 767 -0.80 17.80 23.17
N GLY A 768 0.00 18.86 23.05
CA GLY A 768 1.46 18.77 23.06
C GLY A 768 2.01 18.24 24.39
N ASP A 769 1.52 18.78 25.52
CA ASP A 769 1.85 18.29 26.85
C ASP A 769 1.47 16.80 27.02
N ARG A 770 0.32 16.38 26.46
CA ARG A 770 -0.14 14.99 26.50
C ARG A 770 0.75 14.07 25.67
N ALA A 771 1.09 14.47 24.45
CA ALA A 771 2.00 13.72 23.58
C ALA A 771 3.36 13.52 24.26
N ALA A 772 3.93 14.59 24.82
CA ALA A 772 5.21 14.53 25.54
C ALA A 772 5.16 13.57 26.75
N ALA A 773 4.06 13.59 27.51
CA ALA A 773 3.87 12.68 28.64
C ALA A 773 3.80 11.20 28.20
N ILE A 774 3.07 10.90 27.11
CA ILE A 774 2.97 9.54 26.58
C ILE A 774 4.33 9.06 26.04
N LYS A 775 5.02 9.88 25.24
CA LYS A 775 6.37 9.55 24.73
C LYS A 775 7.34 9.23 25.88
N SER A 776 7.35 10.07 26.90
CA SER A 776 8.16 9.87 28.10
C SER A 776 7.80 8.55 28.81
N ALA A 777 6.51 8.23 28.95
CA ALA A 777 6.07 6.98 29.56
C ALA A 777 6.46 5.75 28.75
N ILE A 778 6.38 5.80 27.42
CA ILE A 778 6.84 4.72 26.53
C ILE A 778 8.34 4.47 26.77
N LEU A 779 9.17 5.52 26.66
CA LEU A 779 10.62 5.38 26.78
C LEU A 779 11.09 4.98 28.19
N THR A 780 10.34 5.29 29.23
CA THR A 780 10.72 4.97 30.62
C THR A 780 10.14 3.66 31.13
N LYS A 781 9.08 3.12 30.51
CA LYS A 781 8.37 1.93 31.01
C LYS A 781 8.37 0.75 30.04
N LEU A 782 8.48 1.02 28.74
CA LEU A 782 8.27 0.03 27.68
C LEU A 782 9.54 -0.21 26.85
N TYR A 783 10.52 0.70 26.91
CA TYR A 783 11.79 0.60 26.22
C TYR A 783 12.90 0.12 27.17
N SER A 784 13.75 -0.79 26.68
CA SER A 784 14.99 -1.19 27.35
C SER A 784 16.18 -0.60 26.59
N SER A 785 16.97 0.23 27.26
CA SER A 785 18.22 0.77 26.71
C SER A 785 19.36 -0.26 26.71
N GLU A 786 19.26 -1.33 27.50
CA GLU A 786 20.25 -2.41 27.54
C GLU A 786 20.13 -3.30 26.31
N THR A 787 18.90 -3.59 25.90
CA THR A 787 18.62 -4.51 24.79
C THR A 787 18.18 -3.81 23.51
N HIS A 788 18.00 -2.48 23.55
CA HIS A 788 17.43 -1.67 22.47
C HIS A 788 16.13 -2.23 21.89
N THR A 789 15.23 -2.71 22.76
CA THR A 789 13.95 -3.31 22.37
C THR A 789 12.78 -2.72 23.14
N PHE A 790 11.60 -2.83 22.55
CA PHE A 790 10.34 -2.54 23.20
C PHE A 790 9.66 -3.83 23.63
N ILE A 791 9.25 -3.89 24.89
CA ILE A 791 8.35 -4.95 25.36
C ILE A 791 6.95 -4.74 24.80
N ASP A 792 6.11 -5.78 24.78
CA ASP A 792 4.77 -5.73 24.22
C ASP A 792 3.85 -4.73 24.92
N GLY A 793 4.06 -4.52 26.22
CA GLY A 793 3.31 -3.54 27.00
C GLY A 793 3.29 -3.84 28.50
N LEU A 794 2.32 -3.23 29.19
CA LEU A 794 2.02 -3.54 30.60
C LEU A 794 0.72 -4.34 30.72
N ASN A 795 0.69 -5.28 31.66
CA ASN A 795 -0.52 -6.01 32.02
C ASN A 795 -1.44 -5.18 32.93
N ALA A 796 -2.61 -5.74 33.28
CA ALA A 796 -3.58 -5.08 34.16
C ALA A 796 -3.02 -4.76 35.56
N ALA A 797 -2.03 -5.52 36.03
CA ALA A 797 -1.30 -5.28 37.28
C ALA A 797 -0.16 -4.25 37.14
N LYS A 798 -0.02 -3.63 35.97
CA LYS A 798 0.99 -2.60 35.63
C LYS A 798 2.42 -3.14 35.62
N GLN A 799 2.58 -4.43 35.37
CA GLN A 799 3.85 -5.13 35.23
C GLN A 799 4.16 -5.33 33.73
N GLY A 800 5.44 -5.28 33.36
CA GLY A 800 5.86 -5.45 31.96
C GLY A 800 5.70 -6.88 31.47
N VAL A 801 5.06 -7.04 30.30
CA VAL A 801 4.98 -8.31 29.56
C VAL A 801 6.26 -8.46 28.75
N GLN A 802 7.17 -9.36 29.16
CA GLN A 802 8.56 -9.36 28.72
C GLN A 802 8.79 -9.77 27.25
N HIS A 803 7.79 -10.33 26.57
CA HIS A 803 7.88 -10.61 25.14
C HIS A 803 8.10 -9.31 24.36
N THR A 804 8.90 -9.38 23.28
CA THR A 804 9.23 -8.23 22.44
C THR A 804 8.87 -8.53 21.00
N SER A 805 7.80 -7.92 20.50
CA SER A 805 7.48 -7.93 19.07
C SER A 805 8.29 -6.88 18.28
N PRO A 806 8.85 -7.22 17.10
CA PRO A 806 9.53 -6.26 16.21
C PRO A 806 8.62 -5.11 15.76
N GLN A 807 7.32 -5.35 15.60
CA GLN A 807 6.34 -4.34 15.17
C GLN A 807 6.28 -3.14 16.10
N ASN A 808 6.48 -3.33 17.41
CA ASN A 808 6.60 -2.23 18.36
C ASN A 808 7.76 -1.28 17.99
N SER A 809 8.88 -1.86 17.55
CA SER A 809 10.06 -1.10 17.11
C SER A 809 9.86 -0.44 15.75
N TYR A 810 9.08 -1.06 14.85
CA TYR A 810 8.79 -0.49 13.52
C TYR A 810 8.02 0.82 13.66
N VAL A 811 6.92 0.81 14.42
CA VAL A 811 6.11 2.01 14.64
C VAL A 811 6.87 3.04 15.49
N ALA A 812 7.69 2.61 16.46
CA ALA A 812 8.50 3.51 17.26
C ALA A 812 9.52 4.28 16.40
N LEU A 813 10.22 3.60 15.48
CA LEU A 813 11.13 4.27 14.54
C LEU A 813 10.38 5.21 13.59
N ALA A 814 9.27 4.74 13.00
CA ALA A 814 8.46 5.52 12.05
C ALA A 814 7.97 6.86 12.63
N TYR A 815 7.67 6.90 13.93
CA TYR A 815 7.17 8.10 14.60
C TYR A 815 8.19 8.75 15.56
N GLY A 816 9.48 8.41 15.44
CA GLY A 816 10.54 9.10 16.18
C GLY A 816 10.51 8.88 17.70
N VAL A 817 10.07 7.71 18.16
CA VAL A 817 9.99 7.32 19.58
C VAL A 817 11.23 6.50 19.96
N TYR A 818 12.33 7.19 20.21
CA TYR A 818 13.58 6.64 20.73
C TYR A 818 14.32 7.71 21.56
N PRO A 819 15.21 7.32 22.51
CA PRO A 819 15.89 8.28 23.37
C PRO A 819 16.95 9.12 22.64
N SER A 820 17.66 8.54 21.67
CA SER A 820 18.75 9.19 20.93
C SER A 820 18.92 8.61 19.52
N GLN A 821 19.68 9.27 18.66
CA GLN A 821 20.03 8.74 17.33
C GLN A 821 20.86 7.45 17.40
N ARG A 822 21.69 7.29 18.44
CA ARG A 822 22.42 6.04 18.70
C ARG A 822 21.44 4.89 18.94
N ASP A 823 20.42 5.12 19.77
CA ASP A 823 19.37 4.13 20.01
C ASP A 823 18.56 3.85 18.74
N ALA A 824 18.25 4.87 17.94
CA ALA A 824 17.56 4.69 16.67
C ALA A 824 18.34 3.78 15.71
N ASN A 825 19.66 3.98 15.60
CA ASN A 825 20.54 3.13 14.81
C ASN A 825 20.59 1.70 15.35
N ALA A 826 20.75 1.54 16.66
CA ALA A 826 20.79 0.22 17.30
C ALA A 826 19.47 -0.55 17.13
N ILE A 827 18.33 0.13 17.28
CA ILE A 827 17.00 -0.45 17.02
C ILE A 827 16.90 -0.85 15.54
N ALA A 828 17.25 0.04 14.60
CA ALA A 828 17.19 -0.19 13.16
C ALA A 828 18.06 -1.39 12.73
N GLU A 829 19.28 -1.48 13.26
CA GLU A 829 20.19 -2.60 13.05
C GLU A 829 19.61 -3.89 13.64
N LYS A 830 19.07 -3.84 14.86
CA LYS A 830 18.51 -5.02 15.49
C LYS A 830 17.32 -5.59 14.71
N ILE A 831 16.39 -4.74 14.29
CA ILE A 831 15.22 -5.19 13.52
C ILE A 831 15.59 -5.65 12.10
N THR A 832 16.70 -5.19 11.54
CA THR A 832 17.16 -5.62 10.21
C THR A 832 17.96 -6.92 10.27
N HIS A 833 18.80 -7.11 11.29
CA HIS A 833 19.70 -8.27 11.44
C HIS A 833 19.05 -9.46 12.16
N TYR A 834 18.32 -9.22 13.25
CA TYR A 834 17.67 -10.27 14.06
C TYR A 834 16.18 -10.42 13.73
N GLY A 835 15.55 -9.35 13.22
CA GLY A 835 14.13 -9.34 12.84
C GLY A 835 13.85 -9.65 11.37
N ARG A 836 14.66 -9.16 10.43
CA ARG A 836 14.33 -9.06 8.99
C ARG A 836 12.96 -8.37 8.74
N GLN A 837 12.72 -7.91 7.51
CA GLN A 837 11.36 -7.64 6.99
C GLN A 837 10.42 -8.85 7.19
N ALA A 838 11.00 -10.04 7.39
CA ALA A 838 10.31 -11.30 7.52
C ALA A 838 9.58 -11.55 8.85
N SER A 839 9.70 -10.66 9.85
CA SER A 839 9.02 -10.85 11.16
C SER A 839 7.65 -10.15 11.28
N GLY A 840 7.22 -9.42 10.24
CA GLY A 840 5.90 -8.79 10.23
C GLY A 840 5.19 -8.90 8.89
N SER A 841 3.93 -8.50 8.89
CA SER A 841 3.10 -8.51 7.70
C SER A 841 3.56 -7.50 6.64
N ILE A 842 3.01 -7.61 5.42
CA ILE A 842 3.23 -6.60 4.38
C ILE A 842 2.63 -5.24 4.74
N TYR A 843 1.60 -5.21 5.60
CA TYR A 843 1.07 -3.98 6.18
C TYR A 843 2.11 -3.30 7.08
N SER A 844 2.73 -4.07 7.99
CA SER A 844 3.78 -3.56 8.88
C SER A 844 5.07 -3.16 8.16
N ALA A 845 5.28 -3.64 6.93
CA ALA A 845 6.39 -3.26 6.09
C ALA A 845 6.43 -1.75 5.83
N TYR A 846 5.27 -1.08 5.76
CA TYR A 846 5.22 0.37 5.65
C TYR A 846 5.97 1.05 6.80
N PHE A 847 5.62 0.75 8.06
CA PHE A 847 6.27 1.35 9.22
C PHE A 847 7.73 0.94 9.36
N PHE A 848 8.07 -0.29 8.95
CA PHE A 848 9.45 -0.76 8.91
C PHE A 848 10.32 0.10 7.97
N TYR A 849 9.93 0.22 6.69
CA TYR A 849 10.70 0.99 5.72
C TYR A 849 10.68 2.48 6.01
N GLN A 850 9.50 3.03 6.34
CA GLN A 850 9.36 4.43 6.72
C GLN A 850 10.24 4.75 7.93
N GLY A 851 10.23 3.91 8.97
CA GLY A 851 11.06 4.08 10.16
C GLY A 851 12.57 4.01 9.86
N LEU A 852 13.00 3.13 8.96
CA LEU A 852 14.41 3.09 8.54
C LEU A 852 14.82 4.37 7.80
N TYR A 853 14.02 4.85 6.84
CA TYR A 853 14.35 6.09 6.14
C TYR A 853 14.25 7.32 7.07
N ASP A 854 13.18 7.44 7.86
CA ASP A 854 12.96 8.58 8.75
C ASP A 854 13.99 8.65 9.89
N SER A 855 14.52 7.52 10.36
CA SER A 855 15.61 7.48 11.33
C SER A 855 17.01 7.66 10.73
N GLY A 856 17.15 7.88 9.42
CA GLY A 856 18.45 8.06 8.76
C GLY A 856 19.20 6.75 8.47
N ASN A 857 18.51 5.62 8.51
CA ASN A 857 19.02 4.27 8.26
C ASN A 857 18.62 3.72 6.88
N GLY A 858 18.51 4.57 5.86
CA GLY A 858 18.06 4.20 4.52
C GLY A 858 18.94 3.16 3.81
N ASP A 859 20.25 3.09 4.12
CA ASP A 859 21.13 2.05 3.57
C ASP A 859 20.65 0.63 3.96
N LEU A 860 20.10 0.46 5.17
CA LEU A 860 19.53 -0.82 5.60
C LEU A 860 18.24 -1.13 4.84
N ALA A 861 17.39 -0.12 4.61
CA ALA A 861 16.16 -0.28 3.83
C ALA A 861 16.47 -0.68 2.38
N ASN A 862 17.42 0.00 1.75
CA ASN A 862 17.85 -0.26 0.37
C ASN A 862 18.40 -1.69 0.23
N GLY A 863 19.30 -2.11 1.12
CA GLY A 863 19.86 -3.47 1.09
C GLY A 863 18.80 -4.57 1.20
N ILE A 864 17.68 -4.32 1.87
CA ILE A 864 16.56 -5.26 1.95
C ILE A 864 15.68 -5.21 0.70
N LEU A 865 15.35 -4.02 0.18
CA LEU A 865 14.55 -3.87 -1.06
C LEU A 865 15.25 -4.47 -2.29
N GLU A 866 16.58 -4.48 -2.30
CA GLU A 866 17.41 -5.06 -3.36
C GLU A 866 17.60 -6.58 -3.22
N SER A 867 17.10 -7.19 -2.14
CA SER A 867 17.29 -8.61 -1.87
C SER A 867 16.47 -9.51 -2.82
N THR A 868 17.18 -10.39 -3.54
CA THR A 868 16.60 -11.40 -4.45
C THR A 868 16.68 -12.81 -3.85
N GLU A 869 16.60 -12.96 -2.52
CA GLU A 869 16.69 -14.29 -1.89
C GLU A 869 15.57 -15.22 -2.37
N SER A 870 15.91 -16.17 -3.25
CA SER A 870 14.94 -16.99 -4.00
C SER A 870 14.00 -17.83 -3.13
N ASN A 871 14.30 -18.01 -1.84
CA ASN A 871 13.50 -18.83 -0.92
C ASN A 871 12.78 -18.00 0.16
N ASP A 872 13.06 -16.71 0.29
CA ASP A 872 12.33 -15.86 1.24
C ASP A 872 10.98 -15.46 0.60
N PRO A 873 9.83 -15.80 1.21
CA PRO A 873 8.53 -15.36 0.71
C PRO A 873 8.20 -13.90 1.04
N ARG A 874 8.95 -13.25 1.95
CA ARG A 874 8.65 -11.92 2.49
C ARG A 874 9.52 -10.81 1.90
N THR A 875 9.63 -10.81 0.58
CA THR A 875 10.36 -9.80 -0.21
C THR A 875 9.51 -9.29 -1.37
N TYR A 876 9.79 -8.08 -1.85
CA TYR A 876 9.13 -7.58 -3.05
C TYR A 876 9.56 -8.34 -4.32
N ASP A 877 10.77 -8.92 -4.33
CA ASP A 877 11.15 -9.89 -5.36
C ASP A 877 10.19 -11.08 -5.40
N SER A 878 9.83 -11.65 -4.24
CA SER A 878 8.82 -12.73 -4.15
C SER A 878 7.44 -12.26 -4.64
N VAL A 879 7.01 -11.06 -4.27
CA VAL A 879 5.74 -10.47 -4.74
C VAL A 879 5.71 -10.36 -6.27
N ILE A 880 6.78 -9.87 -6.89
CA ILE A 880 6.84 -9.66 -8.34
C ILE A 880 7.08 -10.97 -9.09
N ASN A 881 8.05 -11.77 -8.66
CA ASN A 881 8.58 -12.89 -9.43
C ASN A 881 7.97 -14.26 -9.05
N LYS A 882 7.44 -14.44 -7.84
CA LYS A 882 6.78 -15.69 -7.42
C LYS A 882 5.26 -15.58 -7.43
N LEU A 883 4.71 -14.48 -6.92
CA LEU A 883 3.26 -14.24 -6.97
C LEU A 883 2.80 -13.74 -8.34
N HIS A 884 3.71 -13.18 -9.15
CA HIS A 884 3.37 -12.52 -10.42
C HIS A 884 2.34 -11.39 -10.25
N ALA A 885 2.35 -10.75 -9.07
CA ALA A 885 1.44 -9.69 -8.72
C ALA A 885 1.72 -8.45 -9.58
N THR A 886 0.66 -7.74 -9.97
CA THR A 886 0.78 -6.50 -10.76
C THR A 886 0.09 -5.32 -10.12
N ILE A 887 -0.85 -5.58 -9.21
CA ILE A 887 -1.20 -4.75 -8.07
C ILE A 887 -0.52 -5.38 -6.84
N THR A 888 -0.28 -4.59 -5.79
CA THR A 888 0.32 -5.10 -4.55
C THR A 888 -0.63 -6.02 -3.78
N PRO A 889 -0.14 -7.09 -3.13
CA PRO A 889 -1.00 -8.07 -2.47
C PRO A 889 -1.36 -7.72 -1.01
N GLU A 890 -2.37 -8.42 -0.46
CA GLU A 890 -2.80 -8.29 0.95
C GLU A 890 -1.77 -8.86 1.94
N ALA A 891 -0.98 -9.85 1.54
CA ALA A 891 0.02 -10.52 2.36
C ALA A 891 1.27 -10.87 1.54
N TRP A 892 2.36 -11.23 2.21
CA TRP A 892 3.61 -11.61 1.56
C TRP A 892 3.49 -12.85 0.66
N SER A 893 2.68 -13.83 1.08
CA SER A 893 2.50 -15.06 0.32
C SER A 893 1.20 -15.77 0.67
N THR A 894 0.74 -16.64 -0.24
CA THR A 894 -0.40 -17.52 0.01
C THR A 894 -0.14 -18.54 1.13
N GLY A 895 1.12 -18.70 1.57
CA GLY A 895 1.49 -19.55 2.69
C GLY A 895 1.19 -18.91 4.04
N SER A 896 1.43 -17.60 4.19
CA SER A 896 1.12 -16.87 5.43
C SER A 896 -0.35 -16.46 5.52
N LYS A 897 -1.00 -16.20 4.38
CA LYS A 897 -2.45 -15.94 4.32
C LYS A 897 -3.10 -16.66 3.14
N PRO A 898 -3.66 -17.87 3.34
CA PRO A 898 -4.23 -18.67 2.25
C PRO A 898 -5.43 -18.07 1.52
N ASN A 899 -6.19 -17.18 2.19
CA ASN A 899 -7.38 -16.50 1.66
C ASN A 899 -7.09 -15.06 1.15
N MET A 900 -5.82 -14.74 0.86
CA MET A 900 -5.41 -13.39 0.45
C MET A 900 -5.88 -12.98 -0.95
N THR A 901 -5.97 -11.67 -1.18
CA THR A 901 -6.07 -11.06 -2.51
C THR A 901 -4.72 -10.57 -3.04
N PHE A 902 -4.60 -10.45 -4.37
CA PHE A 902 -3.45 -9.90 -5.08
C PHE A 902 -3.67 -8.41 -5.44
N SER A 903 -4.84 -7.84 -5.12
CA SER A 903 -5.24 -6.47 -5.42
C SER A 903 -5.53 -5.65 -4.15
N HIS A 904 -4.50 -5.42 -3.32
CA HIS A 904 -4.58 -4.71 -2.04
C HIS A 904 -3.62 -3.51 -1.97
N PRO A 905 -4.12 -2.26 -1.91
CA PRO A 905 -3.27 -1.06 -2.01
C PRO A 905 -2.25 -0.91 -0.88
N TRP A 906 -2.53 -1.43 0.32
CA TRP A 906 -1.59 -1.34 1.45
C TRP A 906 -0.24 -2.01 1.20
N GLY A 907 -0.17 -2.93 0.23
CA GLY A 907 1.04 -3.71 -0.01
C GLY A 907 2.11 -2.86 -0.69
N SER A 908 1.72 -1.65 -1.12
CA SER A 908 2.60 -0.61 -1.65
C SER A 908 3.53 0.01 -0.60
N GLY A 909 3.31 -0.21 0.70
CA GLY A 909 4.01 0.50 1.78
C GLY A 909 5.53 0.62 1.61
N GLY A 910 6.22 -0.47 1.28
CA GLY A 910 7.67 -0.43 1.04
C GLY A 910 8.07 0.28 -0.25
N GLY A 911 7.27 0.17 -1.32
CA GLY A 911 7.50 0.93 -2.55
C GLY A 911 7.26 2.43 -2.37
N SER A 912 6.21 2.82 -1.62
CA SER A 912 5.94 4.21 -1.25
C SER A 912 7.08 4.81 -0.43
N ALA A 913 7.51 4.09 0.62
CA ALA A 913 8.65 4.50 1.44
C ALA A 913 9.97 4.56 0.63
N MET A 914 10.19 3.65 -0.31
CA MET A 914 11.34 3.67 -1.23
C MET A 914 11.37 4.94 -2.09
N ILE A 915 10.23 5.29 -2.69
CA ILE A 915 10.13 6.49 -3.53
C ILE A 915 10.48 7.74 -2.74
N GLN A 916 10.03 7.81 -1.48
CA GLN A 916 10.32 8.91 -0.55
C GLN A 916 11.76 8.91 -0.04
N GLY A 917 12.33 7.73 0.22
CA GLY A 917 13.56 7.56 0.99
C GLY A 917 14.86 7.48 0.20
N VAL A 918 14.88 6.93 -1.02
CA VAL A 918 16.14 6.69 -1.77
C VAL A 918 16.74 8.00 -2.32
N GLY A 919 15.86 8.88 -2.77
CA GLY A 919 16.15 10.20 -3.31
C GLY A 919 14.88 11.05 -3.41
N GLY A 920 13.85 10.69 -2.66
CA GLY A 920 12.53 11.28 -2.77
C GLY A 920 12.37 12.54 -1.95
N THR A 921 11.13 13.01 -1.93
CA THR A 921 10.72 14.18 -1.16
C THR A 921 9.57 13.81 -0.24
N VAL A 922 9.65 14.23 1.02
CA VAL A 922 8.61 14.02 2.04
C VAL A 922 8.13 15.38 2.53
N ALA A 923 6.83 15.64 2.53
CA ALA A 923 6.30 16.86 3.14
C ALA A 923 6.50 16.81 4.66
N MET A 924 6.87 17.94 5.26
CA MET A 924 7.10 18.03 6.70
C MET A 924 6.68 19.39 7.25
N PRO A 925 6.46 19.51 8.57
CA PRO A 925 6.22 20.80 9.21
C PRO A 925 7.35 21.79 8.96
N ASP A 926 7.00 23.02 8.60
CA ASP A 926 7.94 24.14 8.69
C ASP A 926 8.05 24.60 10.15
N ALA A 927 9.27 24.58 10.69
CA ALA A 927 9.58 25.00 12.05
C ALA A 927 9.56 26.53 12.24
N THR A 928 9.63 27.30 11.14
CA THR A 928 9.72 28.76 11.15
C THR A 928 8.37 29.44 10.92
N ASP A 929 7.42 28.75 10.27
CA ASP A 929 6.07 29.27 10.02
C ASP A 929 5.03 28.13 9.96
N GLN A 930 4.24 27.97 11.04
CA GLN A 930 3.19 26.95 11.14
C GLN A 930 2.08 27.22 10.10
N GLY A 931 2.07 26.41 9.05
CA GLY A 931 1.12 26.49 7.94
C GLY A 931 1.76 26.73 6.57
N SER A 932 3.07 26.98 6.53
CA SER A 932 3.85 26.91 5.30
C SER A 932 4.31 25.46 5.02
N GLN A 933 4.39 25.11 3.73
CA GLN A 933 4.81 23.77 3.31
C GLN A 933 6.31 23.70 3.13
N MET A 934 6.93 22.70 3.75
CA MET A 934 8.34 22.38 3.57
C MET A 934 8.49 20.93 3.13
N TYR A 935 9.49 20.65 2.30
CA TYR A 935 9.83 19.30 1.88
C TYR A 935 11.19 18.89 2.41
N ARG A 936 11.31 17.68 2.97
CA ARG A 936 12.60 17.05 3.21
C ARG A 936 13.02 16.28 1.96
N ILE A 937 14.27 16.43 1.55
CA ILE A 937 14.88 15.66 0.47
C ILE A 937 15.91 14.74 1.11
N ASP A 938 15.66 13.43 1.02
CA ASP A 938 16.53 12.42 1.62
C ASP A 938 17.52 11.88 0.60
N ALA A 939 18.78 12.30 0.72
CA ALA A 939 19.85 11.88 -0.18
C ALA A 939 20.58 10.63 0.31
N ASN A 940 19.83 9.54 0.54
CA ASN A 940 20.38 8.23 0.91
C ASN A 940 21.25 7.67 -0.23
N GLY A 941 20.74 7.70 -1.48
CA GLY A 941 21.39 7.09 -2.64
C GLY A 941 21.58 5.58 -2.46
N ILE A 942 22.20 4.94 -3.46
CA ILE A 942 22.54 3.50 -3.43
C ILE A 942 24.01 3.37 -3.82
N ILE A 943 24.78 2.60 -3.04
CA ILE A 943 26.22 2.42 -3.26
C ILE A 943 26.45 1.79 -4.64
N GLY A 944 27.25 2.46 -5.47
CA GLY A 944 27.60 2.00 -6.81
C GLY A 944 26.57 2.32 -7.88
N GLU A 945 25.47 3.00 -7.54
CA GLU A 945 24.38 3.29 -8.48
C GLU A 945 24.09 4.78 -8.64
N THR A 946 23.34 5.10 -9.68
CA THR A 946 22.71 6.41 -9.87
C THR A 946 21.20 6.25 -9.83
N VAL A 947 20.55 7.01 -8.97
CA VAL A 947 19.10 7.09 -8.85
C VAL A 947 18.64 8.47 -9.29
N THR A 948 17.57 8.54 -10.06
CA THR A 948 16.89 9.79 -10.43
C THR A 948 15.43 9.70 -10.03
N THR A 949 14.94 10.72 -9.34
CA THR A 949 13.52 10.85 -8.98
C THR A 949 12.99 12.20 -9.46
N THR A 950 11.71 12.25 -9.81
CA THR A 950 10.97 13.50 -9.97
C THR A 950 9.63 13.35 -9.29
N ILE A 951 9.44 14.03 -8.17
CA ILE A 951 8.19 13.99 -7.40
C ILE A 951 7.36 15.22 -7.75
N SER A 952 6.13 15.00 -8.18
CA SER A 952 5.18 16.08 -8.42
C SER A 952 4.53 16.52 -7.11
N THR A 953 4.72 17.79 -6.74
CA THR A 953 4.03 18.43 -5.60
C THR A 953 2.95 19.39 -6.10
N LYS A 954 2.20 20.01 -5.18
CA LYS A 954 1.16 20.98 -5.55
C LYS A 954 1.71 22.26 -6.17
N GLN A 955 2.95 22.63 -5.89
CA GLN A 955 3.59 23.86 -6.33
C GLN A 955 4.52 23.67 -7.53
N GLY A 956 4.91 22.43 -7.83
CA GLY A 956 5.77 22.10 -8.97
C GLY A 956 6.41 20.72 -8.82
N GLN A 957 7.35 20.38 -9.70
CA GLN A 957 8.10 19.13 -9.59
C GLN A 957 9.42 19.36 -8.88
N ILE A 958 9.74 18.51 -7.89
CA ILE A 958 11.08 18.43 -7.31
C ILE A 958 11.79 17.25 -7.97
N SER A 959 12.93 17.52 -8.61
CA SER A 959 13.75 16.47 -9.21
C SER A 959 15.04 16.29 -8.42
N THR A 960 15.44 15.04 -8.19
CA THR A 960 16.73 14.70 -7.60
C THR A 960 17.47 13.70 -8.47
N LYS A 961 18.79 13.80 -8.48
CA LYS A 961 19.68 12.81 -9.06
C LYS A 961 20.83 12.58 -8.10
N ILE A 962 20.98 11.34 -7.64
CA ILE A 962 21.99 10.95 -6.65
C ILE A 962 22.84 9.85 -7.27
N ALA A 963 24.15 10.06 -7.32
CA ALA A 963 25.13 9.04 -7.67
C ALA A 963 26.06 8.82 -6.48
N ARG A 964 26.25 7.56 -6.04
CA ARG A 964 27.14 7.23 -4.92
C ARG A 964 28.22 6.27 -5.37
N THR A 965 29.48 6.68 -5.27
CA THR A 965 30.66 5.87 -5.66
C THR A 965 31.63 5.83 -4.49
N GLY A 966 31.73 4.68 -3.83
CA GLY A 966 32.46 4.56 -2.55
C GLY A 966 31.94 5.59 -1.55
N ASP A 967 32.85 6.41 -1.04
CA ASP A 967 32.56 7.40 0.00
C ASP A 967 32.10 8.75 -0.55
N THR A 968 31.94 8.85 -1.87
CA THR A 968 31.51 10.09 -2.53
C THR A 968 30.07 9.99 -3.02
N ARG A 969 29.25 10.99 -2.69
CA ARG A 969 27.89 11.21 -3.18
C ARG A 969 27.82 12.49 -3.99
N THR A 970 27.38 12.40 -5.24
CA THR A 970 27.04 13.56 -6.07
C THR A 970 25.52 13.68 -6.12
N ILE A 971 25.00 14.84 -5.73
CA ILE A 971 23.57 15.10 -5.57
C ILE A 971 23.21 16.33 -6.40
N ILE A 972 22.26 16.19 -7.32
CA ILE A 972 21.68 17.31 -8.07
C ILE A 972 20.22 17.42 -7.68
N ILE A 973 19.78 18.62 -7.29
CA ILE A 973 18.40 18.89 -6.86
C ILE A 973 17.88 20.07 -7.66
N THR A 974 16.63 19.98 -8.13
CA THR A 974 15.89 21.11 -8.71
C THR A 974 14.60 21.32 -7.93
N ILE A 975 14.42 22.52 -7.38
CA ILE A 975 13.27 22.93 -6.56
C ILE A 975 12.49 24.02 -7.31
N PRO A 976 11.17 23.88 -7.47
CA PRO A 976 10.34 24.87 -8.17
C PRO A 976 10.09 26.11 -7.31
N SER A 977 9.67 27.21 -7.95
CA SER A 977 9.34 28.46 -7.26
C SER A 977 8.21 28.33 -6.24
N GLY A 978 8.39 28.96 -5.09
CA GLY A 978 7.43 28.96 -3.99
C GLY A 978 7.54 27.75 -3.06
N LEU A 979 8.54 26.88 -3.27
CA LEU A 979 8.88 25.80 -2.35
C LEU A 979 10.22 26.05 -1.66
N ASN A 980 10.25 25.62 -0.40
CA ASN A 980 11.45 25.44 0.37
C ASN A 980 11.65 23.94 0.62
N ALA A 981 12.89 23.48 0.54
CA ALA A 981 13.23 22.12 0.90
C ALA A 981 14.43 22.05 1.85
N GLN A 982 14.47 21.06 2.72
CA GLN A 982 15.63 20.74 3.54
C GLN A 982 16.33 19.50 2.97
N LEU A 983 17.62 19.60 2.70
CA LEU A 983 18.43 18.45 2.29
C LEU A 983 18.97 17.70 3.51
N ARG A 984 18.62 16.43 3.63
CA ARG A 984 19.19 15.51 4.62
C ARG A 984 20.12 14.51 3.94
N ILE A 985 21.36 14.45 4.43
CA ILE A 985 22.39 13.52 3.93
C ILE A 985 22.78 12.58 5.07
N PRO A 986 22.17 11.38 5.15
CA PRO A 986 22.38 10.48 6.28
C PRO A 986 23.72 9.76 6.23
N LYS A 987 24.24 9.38 7.41
CA LYS A 987 25.50 8.63 7.60
C LYS A 987 26.69 9.29 6.90
N VAL A 988 26.95 10.52 7.31
CA VAL A 988 28.09 11.33 6.86
C VAL A 988 28.83 11.77 8.12
N SER A 989 30.13 11.52 8.17
CA SER A 989 30.98 11.88 9.31
C SER A 989 31.09 13.40 9.48
N SER A 990 31.50 13.85 10.68
CA SER A 990 31.82 15.26 10.91
C SER A 990 33.01 15.77 10.07
N GLU A 991 33.81 14.87 9.51
CA GLU A 991 34.98 15.18 8.68
C GLU A 991 34.66 15.25 7.18
N ALA A 992 33.42 14.95 6.79
CA ALA A 992 33.03 14.97 5.40
C ALA A 992 33.20 16.36 4.78
N SER A 993 33.75 16.36 3.56
CA SER A 993 33.86 17.57 2.75
C SER A 993 32.62 17.73 1.88
N LEU A 994 32.03 18.91 1.92
CA LEU A 994 30.92 19.32 1.05
C LEU A 994 31.42 20.41 0.10
N SER A 995 31.24 20.20 -1.19
CA SER A 995 31.43 21.23 -2.21
C SER A 995 30.13 21.48 -2.98
N SER A 996 29.85 22.75 -3.28
CA SER A 996 28.73 23.19 -4.10
C SER A 996 29.22 24.03 -5.28
N ASP A 997 28.50 23.98 -6.39
CA ASP A 997 28.71 24.85 -7.55
C ASP A 997 28.02 26.23 -7.41
N THR A 998 27.24 26.41 -6.34
CA THR A 998 26.47 27.61 -6.03
C THR A 998 26.94 28.26 -4.73
N ASP A 999 26.90 29.60 -4.67
CA ASP A 999 27.21 30.47 -3.51
C ASP A 999 26.18 30.32 -2.36
N ALA A 1000 25.46 29.19 -2.30
CA ALA A 1000 24.52 28.90 -1.24
C ALA A 1000 25.29 28.90 0.09
N SER A 1001 24.88 29.77 1.03
CA SER A 1001 25.39 29.74 2.39
C SER A 1001 24.92 28.44 3.04
N ILE A 1002 25.67 27.36 2.86
CA ILE A 1002 25.38 26.06 3.48
C ILE A 1002 26.00 26.11 4.87
N LEU A 1003 25.16 26.30 5.89
CA LEU A 1003 25.57 26.02 7.26
C LEU A 1003 25.51 24.49 7.43
N MET A 1004 26.68 23.85 7.48
CA MET A 1004 26.78 22.52 8.07
C MET A 1004 26.47 22.68 9.56
N GLY A 1005 25.27 22.26 9.96
CA GLY A 1005 24.94 22.13 11.36
C GLY A 1005 25.30 20.74 11.83
N THR A 1006 26.08 20.64 12.90
CA THR A 1006 26.17 19.40 13.68
C THR A 1006 24.85 19.24 14.41
N PRO A 1007 24.04 18.20 14.16
CA PRO A 1007 22.91 17.93 15.01
C PRO A 1007 23.39 17.62 16.42
N SER A 1008 22.50 17.84 17.40
CA SER A 1008 22.76 17.62 18.82
C SER A 1008 23.12 16.18 19.22
N ASP A 1009 23.12 15.25 18.26
CA ASP A 1009 23.23 13.80 18.43
C ASP A 1009 24.46 13.15 17.77
N GLY A 1010 25.30 13.92 17.06
CA GLY A 1010 26.67 13.53 16.70
C GLY A 1010 26.90 12.46 15.63
N VAL A 1011 25.89 11.96 14.90
CA VAL A 1011 26.08 10.85 13.91
C VAL A 1011 25.38 11.06 12.54
N SER A 1012 24.76 12.22 12.30
CA SER A 1012 24.31 12.59 10.95
C SER A 1012 24.73 14.03 10.65
N THR A 1013 25.11 14.38 9.42
CA THR A 1013 25.18 15.80 9.03
C THR A 1013 23.94 16.15 8.23
N THR A 1014 22.96 16.78 8.87
CA THR A 1014 21.87 17.44 8.13
C THR A 1014 22.37 18.80 7.66
N ALA A 1015 22.32 19.08 6.35
CA ALA A 1015 22.54 20.44 5.86
C ALA A 1015 21.35 21.30 6.29
N LEU A 1016 21.59 22.25 7.20
CA LEU A 1016 20.56 22.85 8.06
C LEU A 1016 20.03 24.20 7.55
N ASN A 1017 19.92 24.40 6.24
CA ASN A 1017 19.24 25.56 5.67
C ASN A 1017 18.15 25.12 4.68
N ALA A 1018 17.03 25.86 4.68
CA ALA A 1018 16.01 25.75 3.65
C ALA A 1018 16.61 26.14 2.29
N LEU A 1019 16.70 25.19 1.37
CA LEU A 1019 16.96 25.42 -0.03
C LEU A 1019 15.71 26.06 -0.64
N ALA A 1020 15.86 27.30 -1.09
CA ALA A 1020 14.83 27.97 -1.87
C ALA A 1020 14.76 27.38 -3.29
N ALA A 1021 13.82 27.86 -4.09
CA ALA A 1021 13.72 27.53 -5.51
C ALA A 1021 15.05 27.71 -6.27
N GLY A 1022 15.39 26.74 -7.11
CA GLY A 1022 16.65 26.73 -7.85
C GLY A 1022 17.17 25.32 -8.14
N THR A 1023 18.28 25.25 -8.87
CA THR A 1023 19.03 24.01 -9.11
C THR A 1023 20.33 24.08 -8.34
N TYR A 1024 20.65 23.00 -7.63
CA TYR A 1024 21.82 22.89 -6.77
C TYR A 1024 22.57 21.60 -7.10
N ALA A 1025 23.89 21.66 -7.22
CA ALA A 1025 24.74 20.47 -7.26
C ALA A 1025 25.65 20.43 -6.02
N PHE A 1026 25.66 19.29 -5.35
CA PHE A 1026 26.47 19.01 -4.18
C PHE A 1026 27.37 17.81 -4.48
N THR A 1027 28.61 17.87 -4.01
CA THR A 1027 29.46 16.68 -3.87
C THR A 1027 29.87 16.57 -2.41
N VAL A 1028 29.46 15.45 -1.80
CA VAL A 1028 29.87 15.06 -0.45
C VAL A 1028 30.89 13.95 -0.58
N THR A 1029 32.06 14.12 0.01
CA THR A 1029 33.07 13.05 0.14
C THR A 1029 33.35 12.84 1.61
N ASP A 1030 33.05 11.64 2.09
CA ASP A 1030 33.33 11.21 3.45
C ASP A 1030 34.72 10.54 3.52
N PRO A 1031 35.69 11.10 4.25
CA PRO A 1031 37.02 10.48 4.37
C PRO A 1031 37.03 9.23 5.27
N GLU A 1032 35.97 8.98 6.05
CA GLU A 1032 35.83 7.80 6.90
C GLU A 1032 34.69 6.87 6.41
N GLN A 1033 35.02 5.88 5.58
CA GLN A 1033 34.37 4.55 5.66
C GLN A 1033 35.38 3.42 5.81
N ASN A 1034 36.62 3.72 6.24
CA ASN A 1034 37.59 2.65 6.54
C ASN A 1034 37.26 1.88 7.83
N GLN A 1035 36.21 2.25 8.54
CA GLN A 1035 35.47 1.31 9.36
C GLN A 1035 33.97 1.52 9.12
N PRO A 1036 33.17 0.44 8.96
CA PRO A 1036 31.76 0.50 9.32
C PRO A 1036 31.64 1.17 10.70
N PRO A 1037 30.56 1.91 11.03
CA PRO A 1037 30.44 2.59 12.32
C PRO A 1037 30.87 1.62 13.43
N GLU A 1038 31.51 2.10 14.49
CA GLU A 1038 31.75 1.28 15.69
C GLU A 1038 30.40 0.78 16.22
N TYR A 1039 29.95 -0.32 15.65
CA TYR A 1039 28.90 -1.17 16.15
C TYR A 1039 29.43 -1.67 17.48
N GLU A 1040 28.60 -1.65 18.52
CA GLU A 1040 28.69 -2.72 19.51
C GLU A 1040 28.27 -4.00 18.78
N SER A 1041 29.19 -4.51 17.94
CA SER A 1041 29.08 -5.82 17.31
C SER A 1041 29.29 -6.85 18.40
N PHE A 1042 28.57 -7.97 18.28
CA PHE A 1042 28.69 -9.14 19.13
C PHE A 1042 30.16 -9.41 19.47
N ALA A 1043 30.48 -9.46 20.77
CA ALA A 1043 31.82 -9.72 21.28
C ALA A 1043 32.13 -11.23 21.23
N GLY A 1044 31.89 -11.89 20.09
CA GLY A 1044 31.90 -13.35 19.98
C GLY A 1044 32.20 -13.89 18.59
N ASP A 1045 32.31 -15.21 18.50
CA ASP A 1045 32.68 -15.98 17.32
C ASP A 1045 31.63 -15.94 16.21
N SER A 1046 32.13 -16.00 14.97
CA SER A 1046 31.30 -15.99 13.78
C SER A 1046 31.83 -16.92 12.68
N LEU A 1047 31.12 -16.99 11.55
CA LEU A 1047 31.38 -18.00 10.52
C LEU A 1047 32.23 -17.45 9.37
N ALA A 1048 33.16 -18.26 8.88
CA ALA A 1048 33.74 -18.06 7.55
C ALA A 1048 33.54 -19.29 6.66
N ALA A 1049 33.10 -19.07 5.43
CA ALA A 1049 32.96 -20.12 4.42
C ALA A 1049 34.18 -20.12 3.50
N ARG A 1050 34.72 -21.30 3.20
CA ARG A 1050 35.87 -21.46 2.30
C ARG A 1050 35.49 -22.25 1.06
N ARG A 1051 35.83 -21.67 -0.10
CA ARG A 1051 35.76 -22.31 -1.42
C ARG A 1051 37.13 -22.26 -2.07
N ASN A 1052 37.77 -23.42 -2.23
CA ASN A 1052 39.15 -23.51 -2.72
C ASN A 1052 40.12 -22.70 -1.85
N ALA A 1053 40.77 -21.69 -2.43
CA ALA A 1053 41.69 -20.79 -1.72
C ALA A 1053 41.03 -19.46 -1.32
N THR A 1054 39.70 -19.33 -1.51
CA THR A 1054 38.95 -18.10 -1.22
C THR A 1054 38.09 -18.30 0.02
N TYR A 1055 38.11 -17.29 0.88
CA TYR A 1055 37.44 -17.24 2.18
C TYR A 1055 36.44 -16.09 2.17
N TYR A 1056 35.26 -16.38 2.69
CA TYR A 1056 34.12 -15.49 2.78
C TYR A 1056 33.84 -15.36 4.27
N PHE A 1057 34.17 -14.23 4.88
CA PHE A 1057 34.03 -13.99 6.31
C PHE A 1057 32.70 -13.33 6.62
N LYS A 1058 32.12 -13.69 7.75
CA LYS A 1058 30.98 -13.03 8.35
C LYS A 1058 31.40 -12.58 9.73
N ASN A 1059 31.25 -11.31 10.08
CA ASN A 1059 31.59 -10.75 11.39
C ASN A 1059 30.38 -10.76 12.33
N SER A 1060 29.40 -11.62 12.07
CA SER A 1060 28.20 -11.78 12.87
C SER A 1060 27.55 -13.14 12.62
N ILE A 1061 26.71 -13.59 13.56
CA ILE A 1061 25.87 -14.77 13.38
C ILE A 1061 24.63 -14.40 12.57
N SER A 1062 24.83 -14.17 11.28
CA SER A 1062 23.77 -13.83 10.34
C SER A 1062 23.94 -14.54 8.99
N GLY A 1063 22.85 -14.63 8.24
CA GLY A 1063 22.88 -15.14 6.86
C GLY A 1063 23.28 -14.07 5.85
N GLY A 1064 23.27 -14.43 4.56
CA GLY A 1064 23.48 -13.47 3.46
C GLY A 1064 24.92 -13.37 2.95
N LEU A 1065 25.27 -12.22 2.39
CA LEU A 1065 26.61 -11.98 1.82
C LEU A 1065 27.69 -11.92 2.91
N ALA A 1066 28.91 -12.23 2.51
CA ALA A 1066 30.09 -12.11 3.35
C ALA A 1066 30.47 -10.65 3.54
N ASP A 1067 30.92 -10.31 4.74
CA ASP A 1067 31.36 -8.95 5.10
C ASP A 1067 32.76 -8.66 4.53
N SER A 1068 33.60 -9.70 4.39
CA SER A 1068 34.86 -9.61 3.66
C SER A 1068 35.19 -10.89 2.88
N VAL A 1069 35.97 -10.73 1.81
CA VAL A 1069 36.38 -11.83 0.95
C VAL A 1069 37.88 -11.72 0.64
N ILE A 1070 38.65 -12.73 0.99
CA ILE A 1070 40.10 -12.80 0.69
C ILE A 1070 40.49 -14.14 0.07
N SER A 1071 41.69 -14.21 -0.49
CA SER A 1071 42.27 -15.46 -0.96
C SER A 1071 43.65 -15.71 -0.35
N TYR A 1072 43.85 -16.89 0.24
CA TYR A 1072 45.09 -17.28 0.91
C TYR A 1072 45.35 -18.79 0.75
N GLY A 1073 46.62 -19.17 0.62
CA GLY A 1073 47.02 -20.57 0.43
C GLY A 1073 46.59 -21.20 -0.90
N LYS A 1074 46.49 -22.53 -0.93
CA LYS A 1074 46.11 -23.34 -2.10
C LYS A 1074 44.79 -24.08 -1.86
N ALA A 1075 44.09 -24.41 -2.94
CA ALA A 1075 42.76 -25.04 -2.89
C ALA A 1075 42.68 -26.36 -2.09
N LYS A 1076 43.79 -27.10 -1.95
CA LYS A 1076 43.86 -28.38 -1.22
C LYS A 1076 44.52 -28.28 0.16
N ASP A 1077 44.95 -27.10 0.58
CA ASP A 1077 45.54 -26.92 1.91
C ASP A 1077 44.47 -27.20 2.98
N ALA A 1078 44.84 -27.81 4.11
CA ALA A 1078 43.99 -27.79 5.31
C ALA A 1078 44.10 -26.42 5.98
N VAL A 1079 43.05 -25.95 6.63
CA VAL A 1079 43.00 -24.62 7.26
C VAL A 1079 42.60 -24.77 8.70
N LEU A 1080 43.23 -24.00 9.56
CA LEU A 1080 42.86 -23.81 10.96
C LEU A 1080 42.81 -22.30 11.23
N THR A 1081 42.12 -21.94 12.31
CA THR A 1081 41.91 -20.57 12.76
C THR A 1081 42.27 -20.48 14.24
N GLY A 1082 42.72 -19.32 14.66
CA GLY A 1082 43.25 -19.03 15.99
C GLY A 1082 43.87 -17.63 16.06
N ASP A 1083 43.98 -17.07 17.26
CA ASP A 1083 44.73 -15.88 17.59
C ASP A 1083 46.21 -16.21 17.84
N TRP A 1084 47.01 -16.15 16.78
CA TRP A 1084 48.40 -16.61 16.81
C TRP A 1084 49.38 -15.61 17.44
N ASP A 1085 48.97 -14.36 17.66
CA ASP A 1085 49.80 -13.28 18.23
C ASP A 1085 49.22 -12.57 19.45
N GLY A 1086 48.06 -13.02 19.94
CA GLY A 1086 47.46 -12.58 21.20
C GLY A 1086 46.81 -11.21 21.12
N ASP A 1087 46.31 -10.82 19.95
CA ASP A 1087 45.66 -9.51 19.74
C ASP A 1087 44.12 -9.56 19.85
N GLY A 1088 43.57 -10.73 20.18
CA GLY A 1088 42.16 -11.03 20.28
C GLY A 1088 41.49 -11.35 18.94
N LYS A 1089 42.22 -11.37 17.81
CA LYS A 1089 41.65 -11.64 16.46
C LYS A 1089 42.07 -13.00 15.95
N ASP A 1090 41.06 -13.77 15.57
CA ASP A 1090 41.30 -15.01 14.85
C ASP A 1090 41.75 -14.77 13.42
N THR A 1091 42.84 -15.45 13.06
CA THR A 1091 43.42 -15.36 11.72
C THR A 1091 43.79 -16.74 11.17
N LEU A 1092 44.22 -16.80 9.91
CA LEU A 1092 44.32 -18.07 9.19
C LEU A 1092 45.71 -18.70 9.28
N VAL A 1093 45.75 -20.02 9.53
CA VAL A 1093 46.92 -20.86 9.20
C VAL A 1093 46.54 -21.90 8.14
N VAL A 1094 47.39 -22.05 7.12
CA VAL A 1094 47.25 -23.14 6.13
C VAL A 1094 48.31 -24.22 6.35
N ARG A 1095 47.91 -25.50 6.25
CA ARG A 1095 48.76 -26.65 6.53
C ARG A 1095 49.03 -27.50 5.29
N ARG A 1096 50.30 -27.88 5.09
CA ARG A 1096 50.78 -28.80 4.05
C ARG A 1096 51.63 -29.90 4.66
N GLY A 1097 51.07 -31.08 4.82
CA GLY A 1097 51.76 -32.16 5.53
C GLY A 1097 51.99 -31.78 6.99
N ASN A 1098 53.23 -31.61 7.41
CA ASN A 1098 53.58 -31.12 8.76
C ASN A 1098 54.10 -29.67 8.79
N GLU A 1099 54.00 -28.94 7.68
CA GLU A 1099 54.30 -27.50 7.64
C GLU A 1099 53.04 -26.65 7.84
N TYR A 1100 53.17 -25.57 8.60
CA TYR A 1100 52.11 -24.61 8.92
C TYR A 1100 52.55 -23.21 8.50
N TYR A 1101 51.69 -22.50 7.78
CA TYR A 1101 51.96 -21.19 7.18
C TYR A 1101 50.98 -20.17 7.79
N PHE A 1102 51.40 -19.50 8.86
CA PHE A 1102 50.59 -18.59 9.67
C PHE A 1102 50.45 -17.23 9.00
N LYS A 1103 49.29 -16.62 9.18
CA LYS A 1103 48.99 -15.24 8.81
C LYS A 1103 48.40 -14.57 10.03
N ASN A 1104 48.93 -13.41 10.42
CA ASN A 1104 48.42 -12.61 11.55
C ASN A 1104 47.50 -11.48 11.05
N SER A 1105 46.82 -11.71 9.92
CA SER A 1105 45.81 -10.79 9.41
C SER A 1105 44.88 -11.48 8.42
N ILE A 1106 43.63 -11.00 8.32
CA ILE A 1106 42.68 -11.44 7.28
C ILE A 1106 43.03 -10.77 5.94
N SER A 1107 44.14 -11.20 5.36
CA SER A 1107 44.61 -10.75 4.05
C SER A 1107 45.23 -11.88 3.24
N GLY A 1108 45.30 -11.71 1.92
CA GLY A 1108 46.07 -12.60 1.05
C GLY A 1108 47.58 -12.36 1.14
N GLY A 1109 48.37 -13.15 0.40
CA GLY A 1109 49.82 -12.94 0.25
C GLY A 1109 50.68 -14.02 0.89
N THR A 1110 51.92 -13.66 1.27
CA THR A 1110 52.89 -14.57 1.90
C THR A 1110 52.58 -14.77 3.38
N ALA A 1111 52.93 -15.93 3.91
CA ALA A 1111 52.80 -16.24 5.34
C ALA A 1111 53.76 -15.38 6.18
N ASP A 1112 53.31 -14.96 7.36
CA ASP A 1112 54.10 -14.20 8.32
C ASP A 1112 55.07 -15.11 9.09
N LYS A 1113 54.70 -16.39 9.29
CA LYS A 1113 55.54 -17.39 9.94
C LYS A 1113 55.32 -18.79 9.37
N VAL A 1114 56.39 -19.59 9.31
CA VAL A 1114 56.30 -21.00 8.88
C VAL A 1114 57.00 -21.91 9.88
N ILE A 1115 56.31 -22.93 10.39
CA ILE A 1115 56.89 -23.93 11.32
C ILE A 1115 56.61 -25.36 10.85
N ARG A 1116 57.31 -26.32 11.46
CA ARG A 1116 57.01 -27.75 11.34
C ARG A 1116 56.65 -28.36 12.69
N TYR A 1117 55.48 -28.97 12.80
CA TYR A 1117 55.02 -29.64 14.01
C TYR A 1117 54.22 -30.92 13.70
N GLY A 1118 54.38 -31.95 14.53
CA GLY A 1118 53.69 -33.24 14.36
C GLY A 1118 54.07 -34.00 13.08
N ARG A 1119 53.25 -35.02 12.76
CA ARG A 1119 53.35 -35.86 11.56
C ARG A 1119 52.30 -35.46 10.52
N PRO A 1120 52.54 -35.69 9.21
CA PRO A 1120 51.58 -35.37 8.15
C PRO A 1120 50.19 -36.01 8.31
N THR A 1121 50.10 -37.15 9.00
CA THR A 1121 48.85 -37.91 9.20
C THR A 1121 48.10 -37.54 10.48
N ASP A 1122 48.66 -36.65 11.31
CA ASP A 1122 48.03 -36.28 12.58
C ASP A 1122 46.81 -35.37 12.34
N THR A 1123 45.76 -35.53 13.15
CA THR A 1123 44.69 -34.54 13.29
C THR A 1123 45.22 -33.39 14.14
N VAL A 1124 44.99 -32.15 13.70
CA VAL A 1124 45.49 -30.95 14.39
C VAL A 1124 44.33 -30.24 15.04
N LEU A 1125 44.59 -29.70 16.22
CA LEU A 1125 43.69 -28.90 17.02
C LEU A 1125 44.39 -27.57 17.34
N VAL A 1126 43.60 -26.54 17.55
CA VAL A 1126 44.02 -25.18 17.93
C VAL A 1126 43.27 -24.84 19.21
N GLY A 1127 43.95 -24.14 20.10
CA GLY A 1127 43.39 -23.60 21.33
C GLY A 1127 44.49 -22.94 22.18
N ASP A 1128 44.05 -22.12 23.14
CA ASP A 1128 44.87 -21.58 24.21
C ASP A 1128 44.96 -22.59 25.37
N TRP A 1129 45.97 -23.45 25.32
CA TRP A 1129 46.08 -24.58 26.26
C TRP A 1129 46.57 -24.20 27.66
N ASP A 1130 47.10 -22.99 27.85
CA ASP A 1130 47.64 -22.49 29.13
C ASP A 1130 47.09 -21.15 29.61
N GLY A 1131 46.11 -20.59 28.91
CA GLY A 1131 45.33 -19.43 29.33
C GLY A 1131 46.11 -18.12 29.23
N ASP A 1132 47.04 -18.02 28.27
CA ASP A 1132 47.85 -16.81 28.05
C ASP A 1132 47.29 -15.86 26.98
N GLY A 1133 46.14 -16.22 26.40
CA GLY A 1133 45.46 -15.52 25.32
C GLY A 1133 46.03 -15.79 23.94
N VAL A 1134 46.95 -16.76 23.77
CA VAL A 1134 47.56 -17.08 22.48
C VAL A 1134 47.23 -18.51 22.05
N ASP A 1135 46.60 -18.63 20.89
CA ASP A 1135 46.30 -19.92 20.30
C ASP A 1135 47.54 -20.66 19.83
N THR A 1136 47.61 -21.95 20.19
CA THR A 1136 48.74 -22.81 19.82
C THR A 1136 48.31 -24.21 19.38
N LEU A 1137 49.24 -24.99 18.84
CA LEU A 1137 48.90 -26.26 18.16
C LEU A 1137 48.94 -27.46 19.10
N ALA A 1138 47.91 -28.31 19.01
CA ALA A 1138 47.95 -29.69 19.48
C ALA A 1138 47.78 -30.70 18.34
N VAL A 1139 48.38 -31.88 18.47
CA VAL A 1139 48.16 -32.98 17.51
C VAL A 1139 47.63 -34.22 18.18
N ARG A 1140 46.68 -34.89 17.54
CA ARG A 1140 46.03 -36.12 18.03
C ARG A 1140 46.51 -37.35 17.24
N ARG A 1141 46.90 -38.39 17.98
CA ARG A 1141 47.24 -39.73 17.46
C ARG A 1141 46.47 -40.79 18.22
N GLY A 1142 45.43 -41.35 17.60
CA GLY A 1142 44.50 -42.25 18.29
C GLY A 1142 43.72 -41.47 19.35
N ASN A 1143 43.82 -41.85 20.63
CA ASN A 1143 43.24 -41.12 21.75
C ASN A 1143 44.26 -40.32 22.56
N ALA A 1144 45.52 -40.24 22.10
CA ALA A 1144 46.56 -39.42 22.71
C ALA A 1144 46.66 -38.05 22.04
N TYR A 1145 46.78 -36.99 22.84
CA TYR A 1145 46.89 -35.59 22.42
C TYR A 1145 48.22 -35.03 22.87
N TYR A 1146 48.90 -34.30 21.98
CA TYR A 1146 50.25 -33.77 22.14
C TYR A 1146 50.20 -32.24 21.99
N PHE A 1147 50.13 -31.52 23.10
CA PHE A 1147 49.97 -30.06 23.17
C PHE A 1147 51.30 -29.35 23.10
N LYS A 1148 51.33 -28.19 22.46
CA LYS A 1148 52.48 -27.30 22.37
C LYS A 1148 52.02 -25.90 22.73
N ASN A 1149 52.59 -25.29 23.77
CA ASN A 1149 52.22 -23.94 24.22
C ASN A 1149 53.09 -22.87 23.54
N SER A 1150 53.45 -23.11 22.27
CA SER A 1150 54.23 -22.15 21.48
C SER A 1150 54.11 -22.45 19.99
N ILE A 1151 54.10 -21.41 19.16
CA ILE A 1151 54.18 -21.52 17.70
C ILE A 1151 55.64 -21.82 17.28
N ALA A 1152 56.10 -23.02 17.61
CA ALA A 1152 57.41 -23.56 17.28
C ALA A 1152 57.37 -25.07 17.04
N GLY A 1153 58.33 -25.57 16.26
CA GLY A 1153 58.53 -27.02 16.15
C GLY A 1153 59.16 -27.62 17.40
N GLY A 1154 59.17 -28.95 17.52
CA GLY A 1154 59.82 -29.66 18.63
C GLY A 1154 58.94 -30.72 19.29
N THR A 1155 59.31 -31.13 20.50
CA THR A 1155 58.51 -32.04 21.34
C THR A 1155 57.32 -31.32 21.94
N ALA A 1156 56.23 -32.06 22.17
CA ALA A 1156 55.06 -31.57 22.89
C ALA A 1156 55.40 -31.24 24.34
N ASP A 1157 54.79 -30.19 24.87
CA ASP A 1157 54.94 -29.72 26.24
C ASP A 1157 54.09 -30.57 27.20
N ARG A 1158 52.95 -31.09 26.71
CA ARG A 1158 52.07 -31.98 27.46
C ARG A 1158 51.49 -33.08 26.58
N VAL A 1159 51.33 -34.27 27.16
CA VAL A 1159 50.67 -35.41 26.50
C VAL A 1159 49.61 -36.00 27.41
N ILE A 1160 48.37 -36.10 26.92
CA ILE A 1160 47.27 -36.75 27.66
C ILE A 1160 46.59 -37.80 26.79
N THR A 1161 45.74 -38.61 27.42
CA THR A 1161 44.83 -39.52 26.72
C THR A 1161 43.39 -39.25 27.14
N TYR A 1162 42.51 -38.99 26.18
CA TYR A 1162 41.08 -38.69 26.44
C TYR A 1162 40.17 -39.24 25.33
N GLY A 1163 39.02 -39.78 25.72
CA GLY A 1163 38.06 -40.40 24.78
C GLY A 1163 38.56 -41.67 24.09
N ARG A 1164 37.82 -42.09 23.05
CA ARG A 1164 38.12 -43.25 22.20
C ARG A 1164 38.76 -42.81 20.88
N THR A 1165 39.44 -43.73 20.21
CA THR A 1165 40.06 -43.49 18.90
C THR A 1165 39.04 -43.14 17.80
N SER A 1166 37.79 -43.58 17.94
CA SER A 1166 36.70 -43.32 16.99
C SER A 1166 35.91 -42.04 17.25
N ASP A 1167 36.13 -41.36 18.39
CA ASP A 1167 35.38 -40.16 18.72
C ASP A 1167 35.88 -38.96 17.89
N SER A 1168 34.99 -38.06 17.49
CA SER A 1168 35.38 -36.73 16.97
C SER A 1168 35.74 -35.83 18.14
N VAL A 1169 36.63 -34.86 17.93
CA VAL A 1169 37.09 -33.95 18.99
C VAL A 1169 36.73 -32.51 18.62
N LEU A 1170 36.36 -31.75 19.65
CA LEU A 1170 36.11 -30.30 19.64
C LEU A 1170 37.02 -29.68 20.70
N VAL A 1171 37.36 -28.41 20.50
CA VAL A 1171 38.13 -27.58 21.43
C VAL A 1171 37.26 -26.38 21.78
N GLY A 1172 37.39 -25.92 23.01
CA GLY A 1172 36.76 -24.70 23.49
C GLY A 1172 36.98 -24.49 24.99
N ASP A 1173 36.75 -23.26 25.44
CA ASP A 1173 36.62 -22.87 26.84
C ASP A 1173 35.18 -23.15 27.32
N TRP A 1174 34.97 -24.39 27.78
CA TRP A 1174 33.64 -24.88 28.14
C TRP A 1174 33.11 -24.34 29.48
N ASP A 1175 33.94 -23.68 30.29
CA ASP A 1175 33.56 -23.14 31.59
C ASP A 1175 33.98 -21.70 31.89
N GLY A 1176 34.51 -21.00 30.88
CA GLY A 1176 34.81 -19.57 30.93
C GLY A 1176 36.02 -19.25 31.81
N ASP A 1177 37.00 -20.16 31.91
CA ASP A 1177 38.21 -19.93 32.72
C ASP A 1177 39.37 -19.28 31.94
N GLY A 1178 39.14 -19.03 30.65
CA GLY A 1178 40.09 -18.47 29.70
C GLY A 1178 41.07 -19.49 29.12
N SER A 1179 40.94 -20.78 29.42
CA SER A 1179 41.79 -21.86 28.87
C SER A 1179 40.99 -22.89 28.08
N ASP A 1180 41.48 -23.20 26.89
CA ASP A 1180 40.87 -24.21 26.03
C ASP A 1180 41.05 -25.63 26.54
N SER A 1181 39.98 -26.41 26.37
CA SER A 1181 39.97 -27.83 26.75
C SER A 1181 39.18 -28.70 25.78
N LEU A 1182 39.16 -30.02 26.02
CA LEU A 1182 38.68 -30.99 25.03
C LEU A 1182 37.23 -31.43 25.28
N ALA A 1183 36.44 -31.49 24.22
CA ALA A 1183 35.21 -32.26 24.19
C ALA A 1183 35.29 -33.37 23.12
N VAL A 1184 34.78 -34.56 23.43
CA VAL A 1184 34.68 -35.65 22.46
C VAL A 1184 33.23 -35.98 22.13
N ARG A 1185 32.93 -36.23 20.85
CA ARG A 1185 31.58 -36.49 20.34
C ARG A 1185 31.41 -37.95 19.92
N ARG A 1186 30.29 -38.55 20.34
CA ARG A 1186 29.82 -39.88 19.93
C ARG A 1186 28.36 -39.84 19.53
N GLY A 1187 28.08 -39.86 18.23
CA GLY A 1187 26.73 -39.66 17.71
C GLY A 1187 26.24 -38.24 18.03
N ALA A 1188 25.10 -38.11 18.71
CA ALA A 1188 24.58 -36.82 19.16
C ALA A 1188 25.06 -36.43 20.57
N ALA A 1189 25.84 -37.28 21.26
CA ALA A 1189 26.31 -37.03 22.62
C ALA A 1189 27.72 -36.39 22.63
N TYR A 1190 27.92 -35.40 23.48
CA TYR A 1190 29.18 -34.67 23.68
C TYR A 1190 29.65 -34.86 25.12
N TYR A 1191 30.92 -35.15 25.30
CA TYR A 1191 31.58 -35.42 26.58
C TYR A 1191 32.66 -34.35 26.78
N PHE A 1192 32.36 -33.36 27.62
CA PHE A 1192 33.21 -32.20 27.87
C PHE A 1192 34.18 -32.45 29.02
N LYS A 1193 35.37 -31.88 28.93
CA LYS A 1193 36.37 -31.87 29.99
C LYS A 1193 36.82 -30.42 30.21
N ASN A 1194 36.73 -29.91 31.42
CA ASN A 1194 37.13 -28.54 31.76
C ASN A 1194 38.61 -28.46 32.18
N SER A 1195 39.44 -29.35 31.64
CA SER A 1195 40.87 -29.40 31.91
C SER A 1195 41.59 -30.26 30.90
N ILE A 1196 42.86 -29.96 30.63
CA ILE A 1196 43.75 -30.79 29.80
C ILE A 1196 44.21 -32.03 30.59
N SER A 1197 43.28 -32.93 30.93
CA SER A 1197 43.56 -34.15 31.69
C SER A 1197 42.82 -35.37 31.11
N GLY A 1198 43.34 -36.57 31.37
CA GLY A 1198 42.61 -37.80 31.07
C GLY A 1198 41.54 -38.11 32.12
N GLY A 1199 40.68 -39.09 31.85
CA GLY A 1199 39.67 -39.56 32.81
C GLY A 1199 38.24 -39.41 32.31
N VAL A 1200 37.29 -39.33 33.25
CA VAL A 1200 35.85 -39.15 32.94
C VAL A 1200 35.54 -37.70 32.57
N ALA A 1201 34.52 -37.51 31.74
CA ALA A 1201 34.00 -36.19 31.36
C ALA A 1201 33.35 -35.47 32.54
N ASP A 1202 33.48 -34.15 32.57
CA ASP A 1202 32.89 -33.29 33.60
C ASP A 1202 31.40 -33.01 33.29
N ARG A 1203 31.04 -32.94 32.01
CA ARG A 1203 29.65 -32.79 31.55
C ARG A 1203 29.37 -33.64 30.31
N VAL A 1204 28.14 -34.14 30.19
CA VAL A 1204 27.66 -34.86 29.01
C VAL A 1204 26.30 -34.32 28.58
N ILE A 1205 26.17 -33.89 27.32
CA ILE A 1205 24.89 -33.43 26.75
C ILE A 1205 24.59 -34.15 25.43
N ALA A 1206 23.35 -34.04 24.96
CA ALA A 1206 22.97 -34.43 23.61
C ALA A 1206 22.39 -33.24 22.83
N TYR A 1207 22.93 -32.97 21.63
CA TYR A 1207 22.50 -31.86 20.77
C TYR A 1207 22.69 -32.18 19.27
N GLY A 1208 21.67 -31.88 18.47
CA GLY A 1208 21.64 -32.17 17.04
C GLY A 1208 21.53 -33.67 16.69
N LYS A 1209 21.79 -33.99 15.42
CA LYS A 1209 21.71 -35.36 14.87
C LYS A 1209 23.12 -35.94 14.71
N ALA A 1210 23.25 -37.26 14.79
CA ALA A 1210 24.53 -37.95 14.62
C ALA A 1210 25.22 -37.68 13.26
N THR A 1211 24.47 -37.27 12.24
CA THR A 1211 24.98 -36.92 10.90
C THR A 1211 25.38 -35.46 10.73
N ASP A 1212 25.08 -34.61 11.72
CA ASP A 1212 25.39 -33.17 11.62
C ASP A 1212 26.90 -32.95 11.68
N THR A 1213 27.38 -31.94 10.95
CA THR A 1213 28.71 -31.37 11.20
C THR A 1213 28.61 -30.47 12.42
N VAL A 1214 29.63 -30.43 13.27
CA VAL A 1214 29.59 -29.65 14.52
C VAL A 1214 30.77 -28.72 14.56
N LEU A 1215 30.54 -27.50 15.03
CA LEU A 1215 31.57 -26.52 15.35
C LEU A 1215 31.34 -26.04 16.79
N ALA A 1216 32.37 -25.43 17.36
CA ALA A 1216 32.35 -24.82 18.68
C ALA A 1216 32.89 -23.40 18.58
N GLY A 1217 32.41 -22.52 19.45
CA GLY A 1217 32.77 -21.11 19.53
C GLY A 1217 31.88 -20.37 20.52
N ASP A 1218 32.29 -19.16 20.88
CA ASP A 1218 31.57 -18.25 21.77
C ASP A 1218 30.56 -17.45 20.94
N TRP A 1219 29.40 -18.04 20.69
CA TRP A 1219 28.43 -17.49 19.75
C TRP A 1219 27.75 -16.21 20.23
N ASP A 1220 27.73 -15.94 21.54
CA ASP A 1220 27.06 -14.78 22.12
C ASP A 1220 27.96 -13.84 22.93
N GLY A 1221 29.25 -14.09 22.93
CA GLY A 1221 30.26 -13.21 23.48
C GLY A 1221 30.27 -13.17 25.00
N ASP A 1222 29.88 -14.27 25.65
CA ASP A 1222 29.87 -14.39 27.10
C ASP A 1222 31.19 -14.95 27.66
N GLY A 1223 32.14 -15.27 26.79
CA GLY A 1223 33.42 -15.90 27.10
C GLY A 1223 33.34 -17.41 27.30
N ILE A 1224 32.20 -18.05 26.97
CA ILE A 1224 32.00 -19.50 27.13
C ILE A 1224 31.67 -20.14 25.79
N ASP A 1225 32.48 -21.10 25.38
CA ASP A 1225 32.25 -21.84 24.15
C ASP A 1225 31.05 -22.76 24.23
N SER A 1226 30.28 -22.76 23.15
CA SER A 1226 29.08 -23.59 23.01
C SER A 1226 28.97 -24.17 21.60
N LEU A 1227 27.89 -24.90 21.30
CA LEU A 1227 27.82 -25.76 20.10
C LEU A 1227 26.95 -25.17 19.00
N VAL A 1228 27.42 -25.30 17.76
CA VAL A 1228 26.58 -25.18 16.56
C VAL A 1228 26.58 -26.48 15.78
N VAL A 1229 25.41 -26.90 15.31
CA VAL A 1229 25.29 -28.02 14.38
C VAL A 1229 24.90 -27.53 13.00
N ARG A 1230 25.58 -28.05 11.97
CA ARG A 1230 25.38 -27.67 10.56
C ARG A 1230 24.75 -28.80 9.78
N ARG A 1231 23.68 -28.47 9.04
CA ARG A 1231 23.04 -29.31 8.03
C ARG A 1231 23.07 -28.54 6.72
N THR A 1232 23.78 -29.08 5.73
CA THR A 1232 24.00 -28.40 4.43
C THR A 1232 24.56 -26.98 4.62
N SER A 1233 23.78 -25.93 4.37
CA SER A 1233 24.17 -24.52 4.56
C SER A 1233 23.47 -23.87 5.76
N THR A 1234 22.70 -24.63 6.53
CA THR A 1234 21.95 -24.16 7.71
C THR A 1234 22.70 -24.53 8.99
N TYR A 1235 22.85 -23.55 9.87
CA TYR A 1235 23.50 -23.65 11.17
C TYR A 1235 22.46 -23.47 12.26
N TYR A 1236 22.54 -24.29 13.29
CA TYR A 1236 21.66 -24.32 14.44
C TYR A 1236 22.53 -24.08 15.67
N PHE A 1237 22.55 -22.85 16.15
CA PHE A 1237 23.39 -22.38 17.25
C PHE A 1237 22.73 -22.67 18.59
N LYS A 1238 23.56 -22.99 19.58
CA LYS A 1238 23.17 -23.11 20.97
C LYS A 1238 24.08 -22.19 21.77
N ASN A 1239 23.51 -21.26 22.53
CA ASN A 1239 24.24 -20.30 23.36
C ASN A 1239 24.49 -20.85 24.78
N SER A 1240 24.52 -22.19 24.91
CA SER A 1240 24.77 -22.85 26.19
C SER A 1240 25.15 -24.30 25.97
N ILE A 1241 25.91 -24.88 26.92
CA ILE A 1241 26.23 -26.31 26.93
C ILE A 1241 25.04 -27.11 27.49
N SER A 1242 23.94 -27.12 26.73
CA SER A 1242 22.69 -27.83 27.05
C SER A 1242 22.09 -28.51 25.80
N GLY A 1243 21.19 -29.47 26.02
CA GLY A 1243 20.41 -30.07 24.92
C GLY A 1243 19.18 -29.22 24.58
N GLY A 1244 18.43 -29.62 23.54
CA GLY A 1244 17.16 -28.97 23.16
C GLY A 1244 17.19 -28.32 21.77
N GLN A 1245 16.29 -27.36 21.56
CA GLN A 1245 16.22 -26.57 20.31
C GLN A 1245 17.38 -25.57 20.22
N ALA A 1246 17.67 -25.15 18.99
CA ALA A 1246 18.64 -24.11 18.71
C ALA A 1246 18.10 -22.75 19.15
N ASP A 1247 18.97 -21.91 19.68
CA ASP A 1247 18.64 -20.54 20.09
C ASP A 1247 18.62 -19.62 18.85
N THR A 1248 19.52 -19.88 17.89
CA THR A 1248 19.59 -19.15 16.62
C THR A 1248 19.73 -20.12 15.43
N VAL A 1249 19.10 -19.81 14.29
CA VAL A 1249 19.24 -20.58 13.05
C VAL A 1249 19.61 -19.65 11.90
N VAL A 1250 20.77 -19.86 11.27
CA VAL A 1250 21.21 -19.04 10.12
C VAL A 1250 21.54 -19.88 8.90
N VAL A 1251 21.44 -19.28 7.71
CA VAL A 1251 21.88 -19.90 6.46
C VAL A 1251 23.05 -19.11 5.89
N TYR A 1252 24.22 -19.76 5.79
CA TYR A 1252 25.44 -19.09 5.33
C TYR A 1252 26.34 -20.02 4.49
N GLY A 1253 26.89 -19.47 3.42
CA GLY A 1253 27.70 -20.22 2.46
C GLY A 1253 26.93 -21.31 1.70
N LYS A 1254 27.67 -22.14 0.95
CA LYS A 1254 27.11 -23.27 0.19
C LYS A 1254 27.30 -24.58 0.95
N ALA A 1255 26.45 -25.57 0.64
CA ALA A 1255 26.53 -26.90 1.26
C ALA A 1255 27.89 -27.60 1.08
N SER A 1256 28.64 -27.27 0.03
CA SER A 1256 29.99 -27.81 -0.26
C SER A 1256 31.13 -27.10 0.46
N ASP A 1257 30.86 -25.98 1.13
CA ASP A 1257 31.91 -25.13 1.69
C ASP A 1257 32.50 -25.75 2.95
N VAL A 1258 33.81 -25.58 3.14
CA VAL A 1258 34.47 -25.81 4.43
C VAL A 1258 34.16 -24.60 5.31
N VAL A 1259 33.77 -24.83 6.56
CA VAL A 1259 33.40 -23.76 7.49
C VAL A 1259 34.49 -23.62 8.54
N LEU A 1260 34.80 -22.37 8.86
CA LEU A 1260 35.71 -21.95 9.90
C LEU A 1260 34.94 -21.11 10.91
N VAL A 1261 35.45 -21.08 12.13
CA VAL A 1261 34.93 -20.30 13.26
C VAL A 1261 36.03 -19.41 13.77
N GLY A 1262 35.67 -18.20 14.18
CA GLY A 1262 36.55 -17.33 14.92
C GLY A 1262 35.99 -15.92 15.07
N ASN A 1263 36.67 -15.15 15.92
CA ASN A 1263 36.51 -13.72 16.13
C ASN A 1263 37.34 -12.95 15.08
N TRP A 1264 36.76 -12.75 13.88
CA TRP A 1264 37.49 -12.17 12.75
C TRP A 1264 37.78 -10.67 12.89
N ASP A 1265 37.05 -9.96 13.75
CA ASP A 1265 37.13 -8.51 13.95
C ASP A 1265 37.74 -8.11 15.30
N GLY A 1266 37.95 -9.06 16.23
CA GLY A 1266 38.73 -8.91 17.45
C GLY A 1266 38.03 -8.11 18.52
N ARG A 1267 36.72 -8.30 18.63
CA ARG A 1267 35.86 -7.54 19.53
C ARG A 1267 35.22 -8.44 20.57
#